data_AF-A0AAW6CGH2-F1
#
_entry.id   AF-A0AAW6CGH2-F1
#
_cell.length_a   1.000
_cell.length_b   1.000
_cell.length_c   1.000
_cell.angle_alpha   90.00
_cell.angle_beta   90.00
_cell.angle_gamma   90.00
#
_symmetry.space_group_name_H-M   'P 1'
#
loop_
_entity.id
_entity.type
_entity.pdbx_description
1 polymer ?
#
loop_
_entity_poly.entity_id
_entity_poly.type
_entity_poly.pdbx_seq_one_letter_code
_entity_poly.pdbx_strand_id
1 'polypeptide(L)'
;MKLVSWNVNGLAACKRKGFLKSIARLRADIVCCQEVRTNCPLNTPEYLQYWNLAEQSGYSGTLILAKKEPRSVQYGFGIDQLDCEGRLIALEYDSFCIVNVYVPNSQSSDERLDYRIAWDQALLDFLDRLNKPAILCGDFNVARSYLDVYPENLRNEENPPGFLSDEREGMERLLTRGYVDVFRALHPEKTGAYTWWSNRLNKRLENRGWRLDYFLVSDALLPSVRSMEHHTDILGSDHCPISLTLQAAPPRKELSDEDMAVMWRAIDWGKMENQLLRVQQRLARAAYSGDSEAVTALQKQLVRSLPAKVLAVRHVVQINSEAGVDGVRWQTDAEKMRAALSLTSRGYHAKPYRRIIVSERGKERRIHVPAAYDKAMQALYAYSLDPVAESTADRKSFAFRKGRSMFDAHAYICAAFEGDNAPDWVVRADVKACYDTISHKWLLEHIPMDTKVLREFLRAGAVFAGELFPSEQGISMGATLSPILGNMTLDGLQRYLYEHLYPDGKIDYKNGNLIRYADDLIVSVRSLADGIAALNLLTDFLAERGLKLNMDKTGVFHLAVGFDFLSRHYERKDGVLMVRPSQKAVNDFEQRLSEFILNFHGSQKTLIQRLNRRLSGWGNYHRITDAYDAFRRIDTVVQSLLVKKMRQLHPKRQWEHIRKRYWFRTNQGEHIFAVQNKKSIQVLRLAALNFTEHKAIRTGFHPYLDQEYGLWLRCQRDDQKVSGPQRRSVWMRQAGRCYYCGRPMLPDQEVELVEIAPGKGRRLQNMAYIHKRCGYDVVKVQGEENGIDVLTLLEGATEFPQMEDPYYPLREFFRLCSRSPVTLTFSDIEEIIGDRLDWEAYFCEAWWFDEAAGMNSALWKLEFPFHAITPPEREYCISNAWISQGYRIMRLRLADRRVVFRRVAAGVSGLEIPKALTEQKLPDKAVYEAKDFFDYLIKKYAL
;
A
#
# COMPACT_ATOMS: atom_id res chain seq x y z
N MET A 1 30.12 19.76 -14.38
CA MET A 1 30.76 18.73 -15.19
C MET A 1 30.36 18.93 -16.64
N LYS A 2 31.31 18.97 -17.57
CA LYS A 2 31.07 19.15 -19.01
C LYS A 2 31.57 17.93 -19.77
N LEU A 3 30.71 17.39 -20.64
CA LEU A 3 30.97 16.22 -21.45
C LEU A 3 30.91 16.64 -22.92
N VAL A 4 31.80 16.10 -23.76
CA VAL A 4 31.79 16.33 -25.21
C VAL A 4 31.73 14.99 -25.92
N SER A 5 30.90 14.90 -26.95
CA SER A 5 30.92 13.79 -27.91
C SER A 5 31.26 14.32 -29.30
N TRP A 6 32.13 13.64 -30.04
CA TRP A 6 32.54 14.06 -31.37
C TRP A 6 32.97 12.88 -32.25
N ASN A 7 32.20 12.59 -33.30
CA ASN A 7 32.72 11.75 -34.38
C ASN A 7 33.80 12.55 -35.15
N VAL A 8 35.04 12.05 -35.13
CA VAL A 8 36.19 12.75 -35.71
C VAL A 8 36.51 12.33 -37.14
N ASN A 9 35.82 11.31 -37.70
CA ASN A 9 36.03 10.78 -39.04
C ASN A 9 37.52 10.65 -39.42
N GLY A 10 38.24 9.88 -38.60
CA GLY A 10 39.69 9.74 -38.66
C GLY A 10 40.42 10.77 -37.80
N LEU A 11 40.85 10.35 -36.61
CA LEU A 11 41.49 11.22 -35.61
C LEU A 11 42.79 11.86 -36.13
N ALA A 12 43.61 11.13 -36.89
CA ALA A 12 44.86 11.68 -37.46
C ALA A 12 44.60 12.86 -38.42
N ALA A 13 43.50 12.82 -39.19
CA ALA A 13 43.11 13.90 -40.08
C ALA A 13 42.51 15.08 -39.30
N CYS A 14 41.63 14.79 -38.34
CA CYS A 14 41.04 15.80 -37.45
C CYS A 14 42.12 16.53 -36.62
N LYS A 15 43.16 15.81 -36.18
CA LYS A 15 44.33 16.39 -35.48
C LYS A 15 45.04 17.46 -36.29
N ARG A 16 45.31 17.20 -37.59
CA ARG A 16 45.92 18.20 -38.49
C ARG A 16 45.05 19.45 -38.68
N LYS A 17 43.72 19.30 -38.52
CA LYS A 17 42.73 20.38 -38.62
C LYS A 17 42.44 21.07 -37.28
N GLY A 18 43.24 20.85 -36.25
CA GLY A 18 43.16 21.61 -35.00
C GLY A 18 42.38 20.95 -33.86
N PHE A 19 42.16 19.63 -33.88
CA PHE A 19 41.49 18.87 -32.81
C PHE A 19 41.93 19.27 -31.38
N LEU A 20 43.24 19.33 -31.12
CA LEU A 20 43.78 19.67 -29.80
C LEU A 20 43.39 21.08 -29.35
N LYS A 21 43.36 22.04 -30.30
CA LYS A 21 42.91 23.42 -30.04
C LYS A 21 41.41 23.45 -29.74
N SER A 22 40.61 22.65 -30.45
CA SER A 22 39.17 22.53 -30.23
C SER A 22 38.84 21.95 -28.84
N ILE A 23 39.52 20.86 -28.43
CA ILE A 23 39.34 20.28 -27.08
C ILE A 23 39.75 21.26 -26.00
N ALA A 24 40.89 21.94 -26.15
CA ALA A 24 41.35 22.96 -25.21
C ALA A 24 40.35 24.12 -25.09
N ARG A 25 39.70 24.53 -26.20
CA ARG A 25 38.63 25.54 -26.22
C ARG A 25 37.36 25.06 -25.52
N LEU A 26 36.98 23.80 -25.73
CA LEU A 26 35.73 23.24 -25.18
C LEU A 26 35.80 23.00 -23.65
N ARG A 27 37.01 22.80 -23.09
CA ARG A 27 37.26 22.61 -21.64
C ARG A 27 36.36 21.54 -21.01
N ALA A 28 36.23 20.40 -21.67
CA ALA A 28 35.43 19.29 -21.16
C ALA A 28 36.16 18.54 -20.01
N ASP A 29 35.41 17.89 -19.14
CA ASP A 29 35.93 16.93 -18.16
C ASP A 29 36.13 15.55 -18.79
N ILE A 30 35.24 15.19 -19.73
CA ILE A 30 35.31 13.95 -20.51
C ILE A 30 35.01 14.26 -21.98
N VAL A 31 35.84 13.74 -22.89
CA VAL A 31 35.66 13.82 -24.34
C VAL A 31 35.54 12.42 -24.92
N CYS A 32 34.39 12.09 -25.48
CA CYS A 32 34.10 10.87 -26.20
C CYS A 32 34.28 11.10 -27.69
N CYS A 33 35.20 10.38 -28.32
CA CYS A 33 35.43 10.43 -29.76
C CYS A 33 34.98 9.13 -30.42
N GLN A 34 34.38 9.26 -31.60
CA GLN A 34 33.98 8.15 -32.47
C GLN A 34 34.74 8.20 -33.79
N GLU A 35 34.82 7.06 -34.46
CA GLU A 35 35.49 6.88 -35.75
C GLU A 35 36.96 7.35 -35.75
N VAL A 36 37.74 6.98 -34.73
CA VAL A 36 39.15 7.40 -34.63
C VAL A 36 40.05 6.74 -35.68
N ARG A 37 39.66 5.54 -36.17
CA ARG A 37 40.29 4.69 -37.21
C ARG A 37 41.70 4.16 -36.91
N THR A 38 42.58 4.98 -36.35
CA THR A 38 43.96 4.58 -36.04
C THR A 38 44.41 5.18 -34.72
N ASN A 39 45.32 4.47 -34.03
CA ASN A 39 46.02 5.05 -32.89
C ASN A 39 46.99 6.12 -33.39
N CYS A 40 46.86 7.35 -32.89
CA CYS A 40 47.79 8.42 -33.19
C CYS A 40 48.24 9.09 -31.88
N PRO A 41 49.53 9.43 -31.71
CA PRO A 41 50.00 10.03 -30.47
C PRO A 41 49.26 11.35 -30.17
N LEU A 42 48.55 11.42 -29.05
CA LEU A 42 47.88 12.64 -28.58
C LEU A 42 48.64 13.22 -27.38
N ASN A 43 49.05 14.48 -27.48
CA ASN A 43 49.63 15.21 -26.34
C ASN A 43 48.51 15.90 -25.56
N THR A 44 47.92 15.18 -24.60
CA THR A 44 46.83 15.66 -23.74
C THR A 44 47.17 15.38 -22.27
N PRO A 45 48.12 16.11 -21.66
CA PRO A 45 48.66 15.78 -20.34
C PRO A 45 47.60 15.85 -19.22
N GLU A 46 46.49 16.58 -19.42
CA GLU A 46 45.37 16.67 -18.48
C GLU A 46 44.38 15.49 -18.57
N TYR A 47 44.53 14.59 -19.55
CA TYR A 47 43.55 13.53 -19.80
C TYR A 47 44.20 12.15 -19.82
N LEU A 48 43.57 11.22 -19.12
CA LEU A 48 43.75 9.79 -19.29
C LEU A 48 43.07 9.36 -20.59
N GLN A 49 43.71 8.46 -21.35
CA GLN A 49 43.25 8.04 -22.67
C GLN A 49 42.84 6.56 -22.66
N TYR A 50 41.59 6.28 -23.02
CA TYR A 50 41.04 4.93 -23.15
C TYR A 50 40.70 4.67 -24.61
N TRP A 51 41.37 3.70 -25.23
CA TRP A 51 41.26 3.41 -26.66
C TRP A 51 40.59 2.06 -26.91
N ASN A 52 39.66 2.02 -27.86
CA ASN A 52 39.09 0.78 -28.38
C ASN A 52 39.10 0.85 -29.91
N LEU A 53 40.00 0.12 -30.54
CA LEU A 53 40.21 0.17 -31.99
C LEU A 53 39.68 -1.10 -32.63
N ALA A 54 39.19 -0.99 -33.86
CA ALA A 54 38.84 -2.17 -34.65
C ALA A 54 40.09 -3.03 -34.91
N GLU A 55 39.89 -4.35 -34.99
CA GLU A 55 40.92 -5.29 -35.43
C GLU A 55 41.40 -4.97 -36.86
N GLN A 56 40.46 -4.57 -37.73
CA GLN A 56 40.78 -4.03 -39.04
C GLN A 56 41.33 -2.60 -38.92
N SER A 57 42.64 -2.47 -39.08
CA SER A 57 43.32 -1.17 -39.06
C SER A 57 42.71 -0.17 -40.05
N GLY A 58 42.40 1.04 -39.56
CA GLY A 58 41.84 2.11 -40.38
C GLY A 58 40.32 2.06 -40.56
N TYR A 59 39.63 1.06 -40.01
CA TYR A 59 38.18 0.88 -40.19
C TYR A 59 37.35 1.72 -39.22
N SER A 60 37.35 1.38 -37.93
CA SER A 60 36.57 2.06 -36.89
C SER A 60 37.30 2.08 -35.55
N GLY A 61 36.71 2.76 -34.57
CA GLY A 61 37.22 2.76 -33.20
C GLY A 61 36.66 3.93 -32.41
N THR A 62 36.77 3.84 -31.09
CA THR A 62 36.33 4.85 -30.13
C THR A 62 37.48 5.23 -29.19
N LEU A 63 37.40 6.43 -28.64
CA LEU A 63 38.36 6.97 -27.67
C LEU A 63 37.60 7.75 -26.59
N ILE A 64 37.97 7.58 -25.33
CA ILE A 64 37.55 8.48 -24.26
C ILE A 64 38.78 9.16 -23.66
N LEU A 65 38.77 10.49 -23.62
CA LEU A 65 39.72 11.31 -22.87
C LEU A 65 39.03 11.76 -21.59
N ALA A 66 39.55 11.37 -20.42
CA ALA A 66 38.95 11.72 -19.13
C ALA A 66 39.97 12.39 -18.20
N LYS A 67 39.59 13.51 -17.57
CA LYS A 67 40.44 14.20 -16.59
C LYS A 67 40.55 13.47 -15.25
N LYS A 68 39.55 12.65 -14.93
CA LYS A 68 39.47 11.87 -13.68
C LYS A 68 39.47 10.39 -14.01
N GLU A 69 40.21 9.64 -13.21
CA GLU A 69 40.27 8.18 -13.29
C GLU A 69 38.91 7.56 -12.94
N PRO A 70 38.39 6.64 -13.76
CA PRO A 70 37.16 5.90 -13.47
C PRO A 70 37.42 4.74 -12.51
N ARG A 71 36.35 4.23 -11.89
CA ARG A 71 36.42 3.02 -11.05
C ARG A 71 36.71 1.76 -11.85
N SER A 72 36.12 1.67 -13.04
CA SER A 72 36.28 0.55 -13.94
C SER A 72 36.15 1.02 -15.39
N VAL A 73 36.76 0.26 -16.30
CA VAL A 73 36.76 0.51 -17.74
C VAL A 73 36.33 -0.77 -18.43
N GLN A 74 35.38 -0.67 -19.34
CA GLN A 74 34.91 -1.79 -20.14
C GLN A 74 34.98 -1.46 -21.62
N TYR A 75 35.54 -2.40 -22.38
CA TYR A 75 35.71 -2.33 -23.82
C TYR A 75 34.77 -3.34 -24.48
N GLY A 76 33.78 -2.87 -25.23
CA GLY A 76 32.80 -3.75 -25.87
C GLY A 76 31.76 -4.38 -24.91
N PHE A 77 30.97 -5.30 -25.45
CA PHE A 77 29.89 -6.02 -24.77
C PHE A 77 30.35 -7.31 -24.07
N GLY A 78 31.56 -7.80 -24.40
CA GLY A 78 32.04 -9.14 -24.08
C GLY A 78 31.57 -10.20 -25.10
N ILE A 79 31.33 -9.78 -26.34
CA ILE A 79 30.85 -10.63 -27.45
C ILE A 79 31.79 -10.42 -28.63
N ASP A 80 32.68 -11.38 -28.88
CA ASP A 80 33.79 -11.27 -29.84
C ASP A 80 33.33 -10.80 -31.23
N GLN A 81 32.19 -11.32 -31.74
CA GLN A 81 31.68 -10.94 -33.07
C GLN A 81 31.23 -9.47 -33.16
N LEU A 82 30.81 -8.86 -32.05
CA LEU A 82 30.33 -7.48 -32.01
C LEU A 82 31.41 -6.48 -31.58
N ASP A 83 32.44 -6.98 -30.89
CA ASP A 83 33.49 -6.14 -30.29
C ASP A 83 34.70 -5.91 -31.21
N CYS A 84 34.85 -6.71 -32.26
CA CYS A 84 35.95 -6.63 -33.24
C CYS A 84 36.08 -5.27 -33.95
N GLU A 85 35.05 -4.41 -33.89
CA GLU A 85 35.00 -3.10 -34.53
C GLU A 85 35.30 -1.93 -33.58
N GLY A 86 35.55 -2.18 -32.29
CA GLY A 86 35.96 -1.16 -31.32
C GLY A 86 34.90 -0.07 -31.07
N ARG A 87 33.61 -0.42 -31.18
CA ARG A 87 32.49 0.54 -31.23
C ARG A 87 31.98 1.04 -29.88
N LEU A 88 32.45 0.48 -28.76
CA LEU A 88 31.95 0.85 -27.44
C LEU A 88 33.07 0.93 -26.40
N ILE A 89 33.07 2.02 -25.62
CA ILE A 89 33.82 2.13 -24.36
C ILE A 89 32.86 2.60 -23.27
N ALA A 90 32.87 1.94 -22.12
CA ALA A 90 32.15 2.39 -20.94
C ALA A 90 33.14 2.68 -19.80
N LEU A 91 33.00 3.86 -19.18
CA LEU A 91 33.71 4.21 -17.93
C LEU A 91 32.71 4.29 -16.79
N GLU A 92 33.01 3.64 -15.68
CA GLU A 92 32.20 3.69 -14.46
C GLU A 92 32.76 4.72 -13.48
N TYR A 93 31.91 5.63 -13.00
CA TYR A 93 32.21 6.53 -11.90
C TYR A 93 31.32 6.23 -10.69
N ASP A 94 31.55 6.92 -9.57
CA ASP A 94 30.81 6.73 -8.32
C ASP A 94 29.30 6.85 -8.48
N SER A 95 28.84 7.85 -9.23
CA SER A 95 27.42 8.22 -9.33
C SER A 95 26.79 7.96 -10.69
N PHE A 96 27.57 7.64 -11.73
CA PHE A 96 27.06 7.38 -13.08
C PHE A 96 28.04 6.54 -13.90
N CYS A 97 27.56 5.97 -15.00
CA CYS A 97 28.39 5.39 -16.07
C CYS A 97 28.33 6.29 -17.31
N ILE A 98 29.46 6.48 -18.00
CA ILE A 98 29.48 7.08 -19.33
C ILE A 98 29.76 6.00 -20.37
N VAL A 99 28.93 5.94 -21.40
CA VAL A 99 29.01 4.95 -22.48
C VAL A 99 29.19 5.70 -23.79
N ASN A 100 30.36 5.56 -24.39
CA ASN A 100 30.70 6.10 -25.69
C ASN A 100 30.40 5.04 -26.76
N VAL A 101 29.53 5.35 -27.73
CA VAL A 101 29.13 4.43 -28.80
C VAL A 101 29.39 4.99 -30.19
N TYR A 102 29.80 4.12 -31.10
CA TYR A 102 29.80 4.37 -32.53
C TYR A 102 28.94 3.29 -33.21
N VAL A 103 27.63 3.55 -33.29
CA VAL A 103 26.65 2.56 -33.72
C VAL A 103 26.90 2.15 -35.18
N PRO A 104 26.80 0.88 -35.56
CA PRO A 104 27.02 0.43 -36.94
C PRO A 104 26.05 1.09 -37.93
N ASN A 105 26.52 1.48 -39.11
CA ASN A 105 25.66 1.88 -40.21
C ASN A 105 25.24 0.63 -40.99
N SER A 106 23.94 0.48 -41.32
CA SER A 106 23.42 -0.70 -42.03
C SER A 106 23.91 -0.82 -43.47
N GLN A 107 24.38 0.26 -44.10
CA GLN A 107 24.69 0.31 -45.55
C GLN A 107 23.51 -0.26 -46.38
N SER A 108 23.77 -0.66 -47.64
CA SER A 108 22.74 -1.21 -48.55
C SER A 108 22.74 -2.76 -48.60
N SER A 109 23.33 -3.45 -47.61
CA SER A 109 23.48 -4.91 -47.60
C SER A 109 22.76 -5.55 -46.41
N ASP A 110 21.99 -6.61 -46.66
CA ASP A 110 21.19 -7.31 -45.64
C ASP A 110 22.04 -7.83 -44.46
N GLU A 111 23.21 -8.44 -44.72
CA GLU A 111 24.12 -8.94 -43.68
C GLU A 111 24.52 -7.86 -42.66
N ARG A 112 24.55 -6.60 -43.12
CA ARG A 112 25.00 -5.49 -42.29
C ARG A 112 23.88 -4.82 -41.52
N LEU A 113 22.65 -4.92 -42.03
CA LEU A 113 21.44 -4.64 -41.27
C LEU A 113 21.28 -5.65 -40.13
N ASP A 114 21.51 -6.95 -40.38
CA ASP A 114 21.44 -7.99 -39.34
C ASP A 114 22.46 -7.74 -38.23
N TYR A 115 23.70 -7.40 -38.59
CA TYR A 115 24.73 -7.00 -37.62
C TYR A 115 24.29 -5.80 -36.78
N ARG A 116 23.70 -4.77 -37.42
CA ARG A 116 23.19 -3.58 -36.72
C ARG A 116 22.07 -3.95 -35.73
N ILE A 117 21.12 -4.78 -36.12
CA ILE A 117 20.02 -5.23 -35.23
C ILE A 117 20.57 -5.98 -34.03
N ALA A 118 21.51 -6.91 -34.25
CA ALA A 118 22.16 -7.66 -33.18
C ALA A 118 22.96 -6.74 -32.23
N TRP A 119 23.64 -5.74 -32.79
CA TRP A 119 24.40 -4.76 -32.02
C TRP A 119 23.48 -3.87 -31.16
N ASP A 120 22.36 -3.40 -31.71
CA ASP A 120 21.37 -2.60 -30.96
C ASP A 120 20.76 -3.40 -29.81
N GLN A 121 20.50 -4.70 -30.00
CA GLN A 121 20.03 -5.58 -28.94
C GLN A 121 21.09 -5.79 -27.86
N ALA A 122 22.36 -6.02 -28.23
CA ALA A 122 23.46 -6.16 -27.30
C ALA A 122 23.69 -4.87 -26.48
N LEU A 123 23.50 -3.69 -27.09
CA LEU A 123 23.54 -2.42 -26.38
C LEU A 123 22.44 -2.33 -25.31
N LEU A 124 21.21 -2.72 -25.64
CA LEU A 124 20.12 -2.74 -24.66
C LEU A 124 20.43 -3.67 -23.48
N ASP A 125 20.89 -4.88 -23.77
CA ASP A 125 21.23 -5.87 -22.73
C ASP A 125 22.44 -5.44 -21.89
N PHE A 126 23.39 -4.71 -22.48
CA PHE A 126 24.49 -4.09 -21.77
C PHE A 126 24.01 -3.01 -20.81
N LEU A 127 23.14 -2.11 -21.26
CA LEU A 127 22.60 -1.03 -20.46
C LEU A 127 21.72 -1.55 -19.30
N ASP A 128 20.95 -2.62 -19.53
CA ASP A 128 20.10 -3.26 -18.51
C ASP A 128 20.93 -3.90 -17.38
N ARG A 129 22.20 -4.24 -17.62
CA ARG A 129 23.14 -4.77 -16.61
C ARG A 129 23.77 -3.67 -15.74
N LEU A 130 23.64 -2.39 -16.11
CA LEU A 130 24.25 -1.29 -15.35
C LEU A 130 23.43 -0.98 -14.08
N ASN A 131 24.10 -1.02 -12.92
CA ASN A 131 23.48 -0.70 -11.63
C ASN A 131 23.44 0.82 -11.33
N LYS A 132 23.96 1.66 -12.23
CA LYS A 132 24.08 3.11 -12.07
C LYS A 132 23.42 3.84 -13.23
N PRO A 133 22.95 5.09 -13.03
CA PRO A 133 22.47 5.92 -14.13
C PRO A 133 23.53 6.08 -15.21
N ALA A 134 23.14 5.93 -16.47
CA ALA A 134 24.04 5.97 -17.60
C ALA A 134 23.87 7.24 -18.45
N ILE A 135 25.00 7.75 -18.95
CA ILE A 135 25.10 8.80 -19.96
C ILE A 135 25.63 8.13 -21.22
N LEU A 136 24.73 7.82 -22.14
CA LEU A 136 25.06 7.23 -23.43
C LEU A 136 25.27 8.35 -24.44
N CYS A 137 26.38 8.33 -25.16
CA CYS A 137 26.70 9.38 -26.13
C CYS A 137 27.51 8.86 -27.31
N GLY A 138 27.38 9.54 -28.44
CA GLY A 138 28.12 9.19 -29.65
C GLY A 138 27.31 9.39 -30.91
N ASP A 139 27.81 8.79 -31.99
CA ASP A 139 27.17 8.77 -33.29
C ASP A 139 26.34 7.49 -33.42
N PHE A 140 25.03 7.69 -33.57
CA PHE A 140 24.05 6.61 -33.63
C PHE A 140 23.79 6.13 -35.06
N ASN A 141 24.36 6.79 -36.08
CA ASN A 141 24.08 6.51 -37.48
C ASN A 141 22.58 6.47 -37.81
N VAL A 142 21.73 7.09 -36.99
CA VAL A 142 20.28 7.17 -37.22
C VAL A 142 19.74 8.53 -36.75
N ALA A 143 18.88 9.13 -37.57
CA ALA A 143 18.09 10.28 -37.16
C ALA A 143 16.74 9.81 -36.60
N ARG A 144 16.41 10.23 -35.37
CA ARG A 144 15.19 9.79 -34.68
C ARG A 144 13.91 10.33 -35.33
N SER A 145 13.90 11.62 -35.68
CA SER A 145 12.71 12.35 -36.14
C SER A 145 12.94 13.04 -37.47
N TYR A 146 11.87 13.32 -38.22
CA TYR A 146 11.94 14.15 -39.43
C TYR A 146 12.50 15.56 -39.14
N LEU A 147 12.36 16.07 -37.92
CA LEU A 147 12.96 17.35 -37.51
C LEU A 147 14.50 17.32 -37.44
N ASP A 148 15.08 16.11 -37.41
CA ASP A 148 16.51 15.84 -37.33
C ASP A 148 17.16 15.67 -38.72
N VAL A 149 16.38 15.77 -39.80
CA VAL A 149 16.84 15.62 -41.18
C VAL A 149 16.50 16.86 -41.99
N TYR A 150 17.41 17.30 -42.87
CA TYR A 150 17.10 18.38 -43.81
C TYR A 150 16.04 17.93 -44.84
N PRO A 151 14.94 18.69 -45.05
CA PRO A 151 13.80 18.23 -45.85
C PRO A 151 14.10 17.74 -47.27
N GLU A 152 15.05 18.34 -47.99
CA GLU A 152 15.40 17.87 -49.34
C GLU A 152 16.11 16.51 -49.33
N ASN A 153 16.78 16.14 -48.23
CA ASN A 153 17.42 14.84 -48.10
C ASN A 153 16.38 13.71 -47.96
N LEU A 154 15.15 14.01 -47.56
CA LEU A 154 14.03 13.06 -47.47
C LEU A 154 13.27 12.89 -48.78
N ARG A 155 13.41 13.83 -49.73
CA ARG A 155 12.63 13.84 -50.99
C ARG A 155 13.22 12.95 -52.07
N ASN A 156 14.49 12.57 -51.95
CA ASN A 156 15.21 11.89 -53.02
C ASN A 156 15.18 10.36 -52.91
N GLU A 157 14.82 9.80 -51.75
CA GLU A 157 14.79 8.35 -51.48
C GLU A 157 13.63 8.01 -50.55
N GLU A 158 12.90 6.92 -50.82
CA GLU A 158 11.74 6.49 -50.02
C GLU A 158 12.14 6.01 -48.61
N ASN A 159 13.39 5.57 -48.44
CA ASN A 159 13.97 5.04 -47.21
C ASN A 159 15.51 5.27 -47.17
N PRO A 160 15.99 6.50 -46.89
CA PRO A 160 17.42 6.79 -46.92
C PRO A 160 18.18 6.07 -45.78
N PRO A 161 19.42 5.59 -46.01
CA PRO A 161 20.27 5.00 -44.98
C PRO A 161 20.44 5.95 -43.77
N GLY A 162 20.26 5.44 -42.55
CA GLY A 162 20.23 6.26 -41.33
C GLY A 162 18.87 6.88 -41.00
N PHE A 163 17.82 6.60 -41.78
CA PHE A 163 16.42 6.90 -41.43
C PHE A 163 15.50 5.70 -41.63
N LEU A 164 16.06 4.49 -41.75
CA LEU A 164 15.31 3.25 -41.94
C LEU A 164 14.46 2.92 -40.71
N SER A 165 13.32 2.26 -40.95
CA SER A 165 12.36 1.90 -39.89
C SER A 165 13.03 1.07 -38.79
N ASP A 166 13.85 0.08 -39.15
CA ASP A 166 14.47 -0.84 -38.20
C ASP A 166 15.55 -0.15 -37.34
N GLU A 167 16.37 0.72 -37.95
CA GLU A 167 17.37 1.53 -37.24
C GLU A 167 16.71 2.52 -36.26
N ARG A 168 15.58 3.11 -36.68
CA ARG A 168 14.76 3.98 -35.83
C ARG A 168 14.09 3.20 -34.71
N GLU A 169 13.67 1.96 -34.95
CA GLU A 169 13.12 1.09 -33.92
C GLU A 169 14.15 0.84 -32.81
N GLY A 170 15.42 0.59 -33.17
CA GLY A 170 16.52 0.50 -32.20
C GLY A 170 16.63 1.73 -31.29
N MET A 171 16.58 2.93 -31.87
CA MET A 171 16.55 4.19 -31.13
C MET A 171 15.30 4.32 -30.25
N GLU A 172 14.11 4.00 -30.75
CA GLU A 172 12.86 4.10 -29.97
C GLU A 172 12.79 3.06 -28.83
N ARG A 173 13.42 1.88 -28.98
CA ARG A 173 13.57 0.90 -27.89
C ARG A 173 14.39 1.46 -26.73
N LEU A 174 15.50 2.16 -27.01
CA LEU A 174 16.30 2.84 -25.97
C LEU A 174 15.47 3.87 -25.20
N LEU A 175 14.67 4.68 -25.91
CA LEU A 175 13.84 5.72 -25.29
C LEU A 175 12.70 5.13 -24.45
N THR A 176 12.06 4.07 -24.95
CA THR A 176 11.00 3.35 -24.21
C THR A 176 11.55 2.68 -22.94
N ARG A 177 12.84 2.36 -22.90
CA ARG A 177 13.56 1.82 -21.73
C ARG A 177 13.97 2.86 -20.70
N GLY A 178 13.62 4.14 -20.90
CA GLY A 178 13.79 5.19 -19.90
C GLY A 178 15.06 6.02 -20.08
N TYR A 179 15.64 5.99 -21.29
CA TYR A 179 16.61 6.98 -21.73
C TYR A 179 15.92 8.18 -22.36
N VAL A 180 16.48 9.36 -22.16
CA VAL A 180 15.93 10.61 -22.65
C VAL A 180 16.93 11.25 -23.62
N ASP A 181 16.46 11.53 -24.84
CA ASP A 181 17.17 12.39 -25.80
C ASP A 181 17.22 13.82 -25.26
N VAL A 182 18.40 14.19 -24.74
CA VAL A 182 18.58 15.46 -24.02
C VAL A 182 18.28 16.66 -24.91
N PHE A 183 18.69 16.63 -26.18
CA PHE A 183 18.48 17.76 -27.09
C PHE A 183 16.99 17.98 -27.34
N ARG A 184 16.22 16.92 -27.60
CA ARG A 184 14.77 17.04 -27.83
C ARG A 184 13.98 17.32 -26.55
N ALA A 185 14.49 16.93 -25.38
CA ALA A 185 13.89 17.34 -24.11
C ALA A 185 14.03 18.86 -23.87
N LEU A 186 15.16 19.46 -24.24
CA LEU A 186 15.40 20.91 -24.08
C LEU A 186 14.85 21.75 -25.24
N HIS A 187 14.82 21.19 -26.44
CA HIS A 187 14.44 21.87 -27.68
C HIS A 187 13.48 20.99 -28.52
N PRO A 188 12.23 20.76 -28.06
CA PRO A 188 11.31 19.81 -28.69
C PRO A 188 11.05 20.11 -30.18
N GLU A 189 10.81 21.38 -30.50
CA GLU A 189 10.35 21.81 -31.83
C GLU A 189 11.45 22.42 -32.71
N LYS A 190 12.70 22.49 -32.22
CA LYS A 190 13.79 23.17 -32.95
C LYS A 190 14.17 22.39 -34.21
N THR A 191 14.13 23.06 -35.36
CA THR A 191 14.54 22.51 -36.67
C THR A 191 15.92 23.03 -37.05
N GLY A 192 16.59 22.37 -38.01
CA GLY A 192 17.89 22.82 -38.54
C GLY A 192 19.08 22.63 -37.60
N ALA A 193 18.92 21.89 -36.50
CA ALA A 193 19.99 21.66 -35.52
C ALA A 193 20.75 20.36 -35.83
N TYR A 194 21.45 20.35 -36.96
CA TYR A 194 22.19 19.19 -37.45
C TYR A 194 23.55 19.06 -36.77
N THR A 195 24.11 17.86 -36.80
CA THR A 195 25.44 17.53 -36.28
C THR A 195 26.37 16.94 -37.32
N TRP A 196 25.82 16.46 -38.45
CA TRP A 196 26.54 15.89 -39.58
C TRP A 196 26.17 16.54 -40.92
N TRP A 197 27.16 16.73 -41.79
CA TRP A 197 26.97 17.22 -43.16
C TRP A 197 27.92 16.53 -44.14
N SER A 198 27.42 16.14 -45.31
CA SER A 198 28.30 15.64 -46.38
C SER A 198 29.35 16.67 -46.78
N ASN A 199 30.59 16.21 -46.98
CA ASN A 199 31.70 17.04 -47.48
C ASN A 199 31.51 17.54 -48.93
N ARG A 200 30.46 17.10 -49.63
CA ARG A 200 30.14 17.51 -51.00
C ARG A 200 29.33 18.81 -50.99
N LEU A 201 29.57 19.70 -51.97
CA LEU A 201 28.69 20.84 -52.29
C LEU A 201 28.44 21.84 -51.14
N ASN A 202 29.43 22.12 -50.27
CA ASN A 202 29.31 23.11 -49.20
C ASN A 202 28.09 22.96 -48.25
N LYS A 203 27.55 21.74 -48.10
CA LYS A 203 26.30 21.49 -47.36
C LYS A 203 26.31 21.99 -45.91
N ARG A 204 27.47 22.02 -45.25
CA ARG A 204 27.61 22.58 -43.89
C ARG A 204 27.38 24.09 -43.84
N LEU A 205 27.87 24.84 -44.84
CA LEU A 205 27.65 26.29 -44.94
C LEU A 205 26.18 26.62 -45.18
N GLU A 206 25.49 25.78 -45.94
CA GLU A 206 24.06 25.90 -46.24
C GLU A 206 23.16 25.21 -45.20
N ASN A 207 23.77 24.63 -44.15
CA ASN A 207 23.12 23.85 -43.11
C ASN A 207 22.19 22.71 -43.63
N ARG A 208 22.56 22.05 -44.73
CA ARG A 208 21.84 20.88 -45.27
C ARG A 208 22.37 19.58 -44.65
N GLY A 209 21.97 19.27 -43.41
CA GLY A 209 22.55 18.20 -42.61
C GLY A 209 21.55 17.21 -42.00
N TRP A 210 22.08 16.37 -41.12
CA TRP A 210 21.35 15.41 -40.28
C TRP A 210 21.83 15.52 -38.82
N ARG A 211 20.98 15.20 -37.84
CA ARG A 211 21.39 15.04 -36.44
C ARG A 211 21.55 13.54 -36.13
N LEU A 212 22.81 13.12 -36.10
CA LEU A 212 23.22 11.73 -35.87
C LEU A 212 23.94 11.52 -34.53
N ASP A 213 24.40 12.62 -33.91
CA ASP A 213 25.12 12.60 -32.65
C ASP A 213 24.16 12.92 -31.49
N TYR A 214 24.15 12.07 -30.46
CA TYR A 214 23.20 12.18 -29.34
C TYR A 214 23.90 12.13 -27.99
N PHE A 215 23.27 12.77 -27.00
CA PHE A 215 23.38 12.43 -25.59
C PHE A 215 22.03 11.85 -25.15
N LEU A 216 22.00 10.57 -24.83
CA LEU A 216 20.88 9.88 -24.21
C LEU A 216 21.21 9.64 -22.74
N VAL A 217 20.44 10.22 -21.82
CA VAL A 217 20.69 10.07 -20.38
C VAL A 217 19.59 9.25 -19.74
N SER A 218 19.92 8.45 -18.72
CA SER A 218 18.88 7.86 -17.87
C SER A 218 18.00 8.98 -17.29
N ASP A 219 16.69 8.76 -17.22
CA ASP A 219 15.71 9.74 -16.70
C ASP A 219 16.11 10.36 -15.34
N ALA A 220 16.79 9.59 -14.49
CA ALA A 220 17.30 10.05 -13.20
C ALA A 220 18.34 11.19 -13.29
N LEU A 221 19.06 11.32 -14.41
CA LEU A 221 20.07 12.36 -14.65
C LEU A 221 19.50 13.59 -15.36
N LEU A 222 18.30 13.51 -15.93
CA LEU A 222 17.68 14.62 -16.67
C LEU A 222 17.58 15.92 -15.83
N PRO A 223 17.22 15.89 -14.53
CA PRO A 223 17.19 17.11 -13.71
C PRO A 223 18.56 17.79 -13.51
N SER A 224 19.66 17.06 -13.69
CA SER A 224 21.03 17.57 -13.57
C SER A 224 21.52 18.22 -14.88
N VAL A 225 20.77 18.08 -15.96
CA VAL A 225 21.10 18.67 -17.27
C VAL A 225 20.91 20.18 -17.21
N ARG A 226 21.99 20.93 -17.47
CA ARG A 226 21.99 22.39 -17.52
C ARG A 226 21.84 22.91 -18.94
N SER A 227 22.60 22.34 -19.88
CA SER A 227 22.57 22.74 -21.29
C SER A 227 23.09 21.63 -22.20
N MET A 228 22.67 21.69 -23.46
CA MET A 228 23.17 20.87 -24.57
C MET A 228 23.45 21.80 -25.76
N GLU A 229 24.64 21.74 -26.32
CA GLU A 229 25.10 22.65 -27.39
C GLU A 229 25.69 21.87 -28.57
N HIS A 230 25.38 22.31 -29.79
CA HIS A 230 26.01 21.83 -31.03
C HIS A 230 27.03 22.87 -31.50
N HIS A 231 28.31 22.51 -31.54
CA HIS A 231 29.41 23.42 -31.87
C HIS A 231 29.67 23.45 -33.38
N THR A 232 28.67 23.91 -34.14
CA THR A 232 28.68 23.88 -35.61
C THR A 232 29.79 24.74 -36.25
N ASP A 233 30.38 25.67 -35.50
CA ASP A 233 31.56 26.47 -35.89
C ASP A 233 32.88 25.68 -35.82
N ILE A 234 32.93 24.58 -35.06
CA ILE A 234 34.14 23.77 -34.92
C ILE A 234 34.26 22.81 -36.11
N LEU A 235 35.16 23.16 -37.02
CA LEU A 235 35.53 22.36 -38.18
C LEU A 235 36.55 21.26 -37.79
N GLY A 236 36.75 20.30 -38.69
CA GLY A 236 37.74 19.22 -38.52
C GLY A 236 37.22 17.89 -39.06
N SER A 237 35.96 17.61 -38.74
CA SER A 237 35.18 16.45 -39.19
C SER A 237 33.95 16.91 -39.98
N ASP A 238 33.34 15.98 -40.71
CA ASP A 238 31.98 16.14 -41.27
C ASP A 238 30.91 16.17 -40.17
N HIS A 239 31.26 15.75 -38.95
CA HIS A 239 30.49 16.02 -37.74
C HIS A 239 31.01 17.26 -36.99
N CYS A 240 30.11 17.91 -36.24
CA CYS A 240 30.48 18.89 -35.23
C CYS A 240 30.44 18.27 -33.82
N PRO A 241 31.30 18.71 -32.88
CA PRO A 241 31.20 18.26 -31.50
C PRO A 241 29.90 18.75 -30.86
N ILE A 242 29.31 17.88 -30.04
CA ILE A 242 28.18 18.22 -29.18
C ILE A 242 28.65 18.21 -27.72
N SER A 243 28.13 19.12 -26.89
CA SER A 243 28.50 19.18 -25.47
C SER A 243 27.28 19.15 -24.56
N LEU A 244 27.38 18.38 -23.48
CA LEU A 244 26.43 18.30 -22.40
C LEU A 244 27.04 18.90 -21.13
N THR A 245 26.37 19.88 -20.53
CA THR A 245 26.75 20.39 -19.22
C THR A 245 25.82 19.83 -18.15
N LEU A 246 26.39 19.09 -17.22
CA LEU A 246 25.74 18.61 -16.02
C LEU A 246 26.14 19.49 -14.83
N GLN A 247 25.16 20.06 -14.15
CA GLN A 247 25.38 20.64 -12.84
C GLN A 247 25.16 19.53 -11.83
N ALA A 248 26.06 19.41 -10.84
CA ALA A 248 25.75 18.58 -9.69
C ALA A 248 24.38 19.05 -9.18
N ALA A 249 23.38 18.17 -9.20
CA ALA A 249 22.16 18.46 -8.47
C ALA A 249 22.63 18.90 -7.07
N PRO A 250 22.13 20.01 -6.52
CA PRO A 250 22.34 20.23 -5.10
C PRO A 250 22.01 18.91 -4.42
N PRO A 251 22.80 18.45 -3.42
CA PRO A 251 22.40 17.28 -2.65
C PRO A 251 20.93 17.52 -2.36
N ARG A 252 20.06 16.57 -2.78
CA ARG A 252 18.61 16.71 -2.56
C ARG A 252 18.54 17.25 -1.16
N LYS A 253 18.06 18.49 -0.99
CA LYS A 253 17.81 19.01 0.34
C LYS A 253 16.85 17.95 0.85
N GLU A 254 17.33 17.05 1.70
CA GLU A 254 16.47 16.01 2.25
C GLU A 254 15.39 16.85 2.89
N LEU A 255 14.19 16.79 2.29
CA LEU A 255 13.07 17.56 2.77
C LEU A 255 12.99 17.15 4.22
N SER A 256 13.25 18.11 5.10
CA SER A 256 13.26 17.83 6.53
C SER A 256 11.89 17.27 6.89
N ASP A 257 11.79 16.58 8.02
CA ASP A 257 10.49 16.13 8.50
C ASP A 257 9.51 17.31 8.62
N GLU A 258 10.02 18.51 8.91
CA GLU A 258 9.25 19.75 8.91
C GLU A 258 8.78 20.16 7.50
N ASP A 259 9.64 20.17 6.49
CA ASP A 259 9.26 20.46 5.10
C ASP A 259 8.19 19.48 4.60
N MET A 260 8.38 18.18 4.87
CA MET A 260 7.43 17.12 4.50
C MET A 260 6.08 17.30 5.21
N ALA A 261 6.09 17.63 6.49
CA ALA A 261 4.88 17.90 7.26
C ALA A 261 4.14 19.14 6.72
N VAL A 262 4.86 20.21 6.38
CA VAL A 262 4.30 21.41 5.75
C VAL A 262 3.66 21.06 4.41
N MET A 263 4.34 20.28 3.56
CA MET A 263 3.79 19.82 2.29
C MET A 263 2.48 19.05 2.48
N TRP A 264 2.42 18.11 3.42
CA TRP A 264 1.21 17.33 3.71
C TRP A 264 0.04 18.20 4.16
N ARG A 265 0.30 19.14 5.08
CA ARG A 265 -0.71 20.06 5.63
C ARG A 265 -1.21 21.05 4.58
N ALA A 266 -0.36 21.43 3.64
CA ALA A 266 -0.70 22.34 2.54
C ALA A 266 -1.50 21.68 1.40
N ILE A 267 -1.74 20.36 1.45
CA ILE A 267 -2.50 19.66 0.38
C ILE A 267 -3.96 20.14 0.36
N ASP A 268 -4.36 20.72 -0.77
CA ASP A 268 -5.77 20.90 -1.11
C ASP A 268 -6.38 19.55 -1.53
N TRP A 269 -7.02 18.88 -0.58
CA TRP A 269 -7.65 17.58 -0.78
C TRP A 269 -8.75 17.60 -1.85
N GLY A 270 -9.52 18.68 -1.95
CA GLY A 270 -10.60 18.80 -2.95
C GLY A 270 -10.02 18.87 -4.36
N LYS A 271 -8.94 19.62 -4.55
CA LYS A 271 -8.20 19.66 -5.82
C LYS A 271 -7.61 18.31 -6.19
N MET A 272 -6.97 17.60 -5.24
CA MET A 272 -6.41 16.27 -5.50
C MET A 272 -7.50 15.25 -5.89
N GLU A 273 -8.62 15.24 -5.17
CA GLU A 273 -9.77 14.37 -5.46
C GLU A 273 -10.35 14.64 -6.86
N ASN A 274 -10.49 15.92 -7.24
CA ASN A 274 -10.96 16.31 -8.58
C ASN A 274 -9.98 15.93 -9.69
N GLN A 275 -8.67 16.06 -9.47
CA GLN A 275 -7.66 15.66 -10.46
C GLN A 275 -7.65 14.14 -10.67
N LEU A 276 -7.73 13.36 -9.59
CA LEU A 276 -7.86 11.91 -9.67
C LEU A 276 -9.14 11.53 -10.45
N LEU A 277 -10.26 12.14 -10.10
CA LEU A 277 -11.56 11.87 -10.73
C LEU A 277 -11.54 12.12 -12.25
N ARG A 278 -10.90 13.20 -12.71
CA ARG A 278 -10.77 13.49 -14.16
C ARG A 278 -10.04 12.37 -14.92
N VAL A 279 -8.98 11.81 -14.35
CA VAL A 279 -8.26 10.68 -14.96
C VAL A 279 -9.12 9.42 -14.91
N GLN A 280 -9.81 9.16 -13.80
CA GLN A 280 -10.74 8.04 -13.67
C GLN A 280 -11.92 8.11 -14.66
N GLN A 281 -12.41 9.30 -14.97
CA GLN A 281 -13.42 9.51 -16.01
C GLN A 281 -12.91 9.18 -17.41
N ARG A 282 -11.67 9.59 -17.73
CA ARG A 282 -11.02 9.22 -18.99
C ARG A 282 -10.81 7.72 -19.09
N LEU A 283 -10.37 7.08 -18.00
CA LEU A 283 -10.24 5.63 -17.89
C LEU A 283 -11.56 4.92 -18.14
N ALA A 284 -12.64 5.36 -17.49
CA ALA A 284 -13.97 4.81 -17.69
C ALA A 284 -14.44 4.93 -19.14
N ARG A 285 -14.21 6.08 -19.79
CA ARG A 285 -14.56 6.26 -21.21
C ARG A 285 -13.77 5.33 -22.13
N ALA A 286 -12.46 5.21 -21.91
CA ALA A 286 -11.59 4.33 -22.70
C ALA A 286 -11.96 2.85 -22.51
N ALA A 287 -12.25 2.44 -21.27
CA ALA A 287 -12.71 1.09 -20.98
C ALA A 287 -14.07 0.80 -21.63
N TYR A 288 -15.00 1.76 -21.59
CA TYR A 288 -16.31 1.64 -22.22
C TYR A 288 -16.22 1.53 -23.76
N SER A 289 -15.25 2.18 -24.38
CA SER A 289 -15.00 2.09 -25.83
C SER A 289 -14.17 0.86 -26.24
N GLY A 290 -13.69 0.05 -25.29
CA GLY A 290 -12.84 -1.11 -25.57
C GLY A 290 -11.39 -0.75 -25.99
N ASP A 291 -10.92 0.46 -25.70
CA ASP A 291 -9.58 0.92 -26.06
C ASP A 291 -8.55 0.51 -25.00
N SER A 292 -8.02 -0.70 -25.14
CA SER A 292 -7.06 -1.30 -24.21
C SER A 292 -5.74 -0.54 -24.12
N GLU A 293 -5.29 0.10 -25.21
CA GLU A 293 -4.05 0.89 -25.23
C GLU A 293 -4.22 2.18 -24.42
N ALA A 294 -5.32 2.90 -24.62
CA ALA A 294 -5.63 4.09 -23.85
C ALA A 294 -5.85 3.76 -22.36
N VAL A 295 -6.51 2.64 -22.04
CA VAL A 295 -6.64 2.17 -20.66
C VAL A 295 -5.26 1.99 -20.02
N THR A 296 -4.35 1.27 -20.69
CA THR A 296 -3.00 1.00 -20.19
C THR A 296 -2.20 2.28 -19.99
N ALA A 297 -2.24 3.20 -20.94
CA ALA A 297 -1.56 4.49 -20.87
C ALA A 297 -2.07 5.36 -19.70
N LEU A 298 -3.40 5.44 -19.55
CA LEU A 298 -4.04 6.22 -18.49
C LEU A 298 -3.81 5.62 -17.09
N GLN A 299 -3.79 4.30 -16.96
CA GLN A 299 -3.46 3.65 -15.68
C GLN A 299 -2.02 3.97 -15.27
N LYS A 300 -1.06 3.88 -16.21
CA LYS A 300 0.34 4.30 -15.98
C LYS A 300 0.45 5.77 -15.59
N GLN A 301 -0.31 6.65 -16.24
CA GLN A 301 -0.39 8.07 -15.88
C GLN A 301 -0.93 8.25 -14.44
N LEU A 302 -2.01 7.55 -14.08
CA LEU A 302 -2.67 7.69 -12.78
C LEU A 302 -1.76 7.25 -11.63
N VAL A 303 -1.16 6.05 -11.71
CA VAL A 303 -0.34 5.50 -10.62
C VAL A 303 0.93 6.30 -10.36
N ARG A 304 1.43 7.03 -11.37
CA ARG A 304 2.59 7.92 -11.24
C ARG A 304 2.22 9.30 -10.69
N SER A 305 0.94 9.67 -10.71
CA SER A 305 0.49 11.01 -10.33
C SER A 305 0.55 11.25 -8.82
N LEU A 306 1.05 12.42 -8.42
CA LEU A 306 1.06 12.84 -7.01
C LEU A 306 -0.35 12.80 -6.38
N PRO A 307 -1.43 13.28 -7.03
CA PRO A 307 -2.78 13.23 -6.47
C PRO A 307 -3.22 11.82 -6.05
N ALA A 308 -2.96 10.82 -6.90
CA ALA A 308 -3.33 9.44 -6.60
C ALA A 308 -2.52 8.88 -5.42
N LYS A 309 -1.21 9.17 -5.37
CA LYS A 309 -0.31 8.70 -4.31
C LYS A 309 -0.65 9.28 -2.94
N VAL A 310 -0.86 10.60 -2.83
CA VAL A 310 -1.22 11.23 -1.55
C VAL A 310 -2.60 10.77 -1.07
N LEU A 311 -3.55 10.57 -1.99
CA LEU A 311 -4.88 10.05 -1.65
C LEU A 311 -4.82 8.58 -1.20
N ALA A 312 -3.95 7.76 -1.80
CA ALA A 312 -3.75 6.37 -1.40
C ALA A 312 -3.20 6.28 0.03
N VAL A 313 -2.17 7.08 0.37
CA VAL A 313 -1.65 7.15 1.75
C VAL A 313 -2.72 7.66 2.71
N ARG A 314 -3.43 8.74 2.36
CA ARG A 314 -4.53 9.26 3.19
C ARG A 314 -5.62 8.20 3.42
N HIS A 315 -5.93 7.38 2.42
CA HIS A 315 -6.89 6.30 2.54
C HIS A 315 -6.44 5.24 3.56
N VAL A 316 -5.17 4.81 3.52
CA VAL A 316 -4.62 3.84 4.47
C VAL A 316 -4.66 4.36 5.90
N VAL A 317 -4.23 5.61 6.12
CA VAL A 317 -4.21 6.24 7.45
C VAL A 317 -5.62 6.35 8.03
N GLN A 318 -6.61 6.72 7.20
CA GLN A 318 -8.00 6.91 7.66
C GLN A 318 -8.78 5.62 7.92
N ILE A 319 -8.37 4.49 7.32
CA ILE A 319 -9.01 3.20 7.60
C ILE A 319 -8.65 2.72 9.01
N ASN A 320 -7.56 3.22 9.60
CA ASN A 320 -7.03 2.78 10.91
C ASN A 320 -6.94 1.25 11.00
N SER A 321 -6.45 0.64 9.92
CA SER A 321 -6.27 -0.81 9.85
C SER A 321 -5.11 -1.27 10.73
N GLU A 322 -5.18 -2.51 11.18
CA GLU A 322 -4.10 -3.17 11.92
C GLU A 322 -2.76 -3.12 11.17
N ALA A 323 -1.63 -3.04 11.88
CA ALA A 323 -0.32 -3.00 11.24
C ALA A 323 -0.01 -4.32 10.50
N GLY A 324 0.85 -4.26 9.47
CA GLY A 324 1.31 -5.45 8.77
C GLY A 324 2.42 -6.17 9.55
N VAL A 325 3.17 -7.02 8.85
CA VAL A 325 4.28 -7.80 9.45
C VAL A 325 5.41 -6.91 9.98
N ASP A 326 5.58 -5.73 9.40
CA ASP A 326 6.61 -4.76 9.79
C ASP A 326 6.21 -3.85 10.97
N GLY A 327 4.98 -3.97 11.48
CA GLY A 327 4.50 -3.16 12.60
C GLY A 327 4.31 -1.67 12.29
N VAL A 328 4.58 -1.22 11.06
CA VAL A 328 4.59 0.20 10.70
C VAL A 328 3.18 0.77 10.60
N ARG A 329 2.97 1.93 11.22
CA ARG A 329 1.80 2.81 11.03
C ARG A 329 2.30 4.24 10.83
N TRP A 330 1.86 4.93 9.78
CA TRP A 330 2.22 6.33 9.56
C TRP A 330 1.40 7.24 10.49
N GLN A 331 2.06 7.87 11.44
CA GLN A 331 1.43 8.73 12.44
C GLN A 331 1.68 10.21 12.14
N THR A 332 2.93 10.56 11.82
CA THR A 332 3.33 11.95 11.59
C THR A 332 2.99 12.40 10.16
N ASP A 333 2.81 13.71 9.97
CA ASP A 333 2.54 14.26 8.64
C ASP A 333 3.75 14.09 7.70
N ALA A 334 4.97 14.13 8.26
CA ALA A 334 6.21 13.87 7.55
C ALA A 334 6.26 12.45 6.96
N GLU A 335 5.97 11.43 7.80
CA GLU A 335 5.90 10.04 7.38
C GLU A 335 4.88 9.82 6.26
N LYS A 336 3.70 10.45 6.37
CA LYS A 336 2.63 10.35 5.36
C LYS A 336 3.09 10.92 4.02
N MET A 337 3.72 12.10 4.00
CA MET A 337 4.19 12.70 2.76
C MET A 337 5.36 11.90 2.17
N ARG A 338 6.30 11.47 3.00
CA ARG A 338 7.43 10.62 2.59
C ARG A 338 6.93 9.33 1.96
N ALA A 339 5.96 8.67 2.58
CA ALA A 339 5.31 7.48 2.03
C ALA A 339 4.64 7.77 0.67
N ALA A 340 3.94 8.90 0.53
CA ALA A 340 3.27 9.24 -0.72
C ALA A 340 4.28 9.49 -1.85
N LEU A 341 5.42 10.13 -1.56
CA LEU A 341 6.48 10.37 -2.54
C LEU A 341 7.25 9.10 -2.89
N SER A 342 7.36 8.14 -1.95
CA SER A 342 8.07 6.88 -2.19
C SER A 342 7.27 5.86 -2.98
N LEU A 343 5.93 5.95 -3.06
CA LEU A 343 5.10 5.03 -3.84
C LEU A 343 5.58 4.93 -5.30
N THR A 344 6.06 3.76 -5.68
CA THR A 344 6.57 3.46 -7.03
C THR A 344 6.35 2.00 -7.37
N SER A 345 6.07 1.71 -8.65
CA SER A 345 6.03 0.34 -9.18
C SER A 345 7.41 -0.16 -9.61
N ARG A 346 8.39 0.74 -9.82
CA ARG A 346 9.75 0.36 -10.22
C ARG A 346 10.47 -0.27 -9.03
N GLY A 347 10.89 -1.54 -9.18
CA GLY A 347 11.56 -2.29 -8.11
C GLY A 347 10.65 -2.60 -6.91
N TYR A 348 9.33 -2.58 -7.11
CA TYR A 348 8.39 -2.88 -6.05
C TYR A 348 8.41 -4.38 -5.72
N HIS A 349 8.55 -4.68 -4.42
CA HIS A 349 8.38 -6.02 -3.87
C HIS A 349 7.42 -5.97 -2.69
N ALA A 350 6.39 -6.80 -2.72
CA ALA A 350 5.38 -6.84 -1.67
C ALA A 350 5.93 -7.57 -0.43
N LYS A 351 5.67 -7.04 0.76
CA LYS A 351 5.99 -7.78 1.99
C LYS A 351 4.92 -8.85 2.24
N PRO A 352 5.28 -9.98 2.89
CA PRO A 352 4.31 -10.96 3.34
C PRO A 352 3.23 -10.36 4.23
N TYR A 353 2.00 -10.85 4.09
CA TYR A 353 0.88 -10.36 4.88
C TYR A 353 0.95 -10.90 6.32
N ARG A 354 0.56 -10.09 7.30
CA ARG A 354 0.38 -10.58 8.67
C ARG A 354 -0.94 -11.32 8.78
N ARG A 355 -0.91 -12.61 9.10
CA ARG A 355 -2.13 -13.41 9.32
C ARG A 355 -2.68 -13.19 10.72
N ILE A 356 -3.96 -12.86 10.81
CA ILE A 356 -4.72 -12.72 12.05
C ILE A 356 -5.92 -13.66 11.98
N ILE A 357 -6.22 -14.34 13.08
CA ILE A 357 -7.41 -15.19 13.20
C ILE A 357 -8.46 -14.41 13.99
N VAL A 358 -9.63 -14.20 13.37
CA VAL A 358 -10.78 -13.56 14.02
C VAL A 358 -11.89 -14.59 14.12
N SER A 359 -12.36 -14.85 15.34
CA SER A 359 -13.54 -15.68 15.56
C SER A 359 -14.79 -14.84 15.34
N GLU A 360 -15.57 -15.16 14.30
CA GLU A 360 -16.87 -14.53 14.05
C GLU A 360 -17.94 -15.63 13.93
N ARG A 361 -18.96 -15.58 14.80
CA ARG A 361 -20.08 -16.55 14.82
C ARG A 361 -19.63 -18.00 15.01
N GLY A 362 -18.60 -18.22 15.85
CA GLY A 362 -18.03 -19.55 16.09
C GLY A 362 -17.22 -20.12 14.92
N LYS A 363 -17.01 -19.34 13.85
CA LYS A 363 -16.13 -19.69 12.74
C LYS A 363 -14.87 -18.85 12.80
N GLU A 364 -13.72 -19.50 12.68
CA GLU A 364 -12.44 -18.81 12.54
C GLU A 364 -12.28 -18.29 11.11
N ARG A 365 -12.10 -16.98 10.97
CA ARG A 365 -11.74 -16.34 9.71
C ARG A 365 -10.27 -15.95 9.74
N ARG A 366 -9.55 -16.31 8.69
CA ARG A 366 -8.15 -15.92 8.47
C ARG A 366 -8.17 -14.59 7.72
N ILE A 367 -7.62 -13.55 8.33
CA ILE A 367 -7.49 -12.22 7.72
C ILE A 367 -6.01 -12.00 7.45
N HIS A 368 -5.68 -11.58 6.24
CA HIS A 368 -4.30 -11.29 5.85
C HIS A 368 -4.13 -9.77 5.72
N VAL A 369 -3.33 -9.19 6.60
CA VAL A 369 -3.14 -7.75 6.72
C VAL A 369 -1.82 -7.32 6.06
N PRO A 370 -1.84 -6.53 4.97
CA PRO A 370 -0.61 -6.08 4.31
C PRO A 370 0.15 -5.03 5.13
N ALA A 371 1.43 -4.79 4.81
CA ALA A 371 2.19 -3.66 5.36
C ALA A 371 1.58 -2.32 4.92
N ALA A 372 1.87 -1.23 5.65
CA ALA A 372 1.28 0.08 5.36
C ALA A 372 1.58 0.55 3.92
N TYR A 373 2.82 0.36 3.46
CA TYR A 373 3.23 0.66 2.09
C TYR A 373 2.46 -0.18 1.05
N ASP A 374 2.30 -1.48 1.30
CA ASP A 374 1.58 -2.40 0.41
C ASP A 374 0.08 -2.07 0.35
N LYS A 375 -0.53 -1.66 1.47
CA LYS A 375 -1.91 -1.16 1.47
C LYS A 375 -2.05 0.09 0.60
N ALA A 376 -1.07 0.99 0.63
CA ALA A 376 -1.09 2.19 -0.18
C ALA A 376 -0.88 1.87 -1.67
N MET A 377 0.01 0.92 -2.00
CA MET A 377 0.15 0.39 -3.35
C MET A 377 -1.15 -0.26 -3.84
N GLN A 378 -1.81 -1.10 -3.04
CA GLN A 378 -3.11 -1.69 -3.38
C GLN A 378 -4.19 -0.62 -3.57
N ALA A 379 -4.25 0.40 -2.72
CA ALA A 379 -5.20 1.50 -2.87
C ALA A 379 -4.93 2.34 -4.14
N LEU A 380 -3.66 2.57 -4.47
CA LEU A 380 -3.24 3.28 -5.68
C LEU A 380 -3.68 2.52 -6.94
N TYR A 381 -3.45 1.22 -7.00
CA TYR A 381 -3.90 0.38 -8.11
C TYR A 381 -5.41 0.14 -8.11
N ALA A 382 -6.07 0.17 -6.96
CA ALA A 382 -7.53 0.17 -6.89
C ALA A 382 -8.12 1.43 -7.56
N TYR A 383 -7.48 2.60 -7.41
CA TYR A 383 -7.93 3.81 -8.11
C TYR A 383 -7.82 3.72 -9.63
N SER A 384 -6.83 2.99 -10.15
CA SER A 384 -6.68 2.79 -11.60
C SER A 384 -7.59 1.68 -12.14
N LEU A 385 -7.88 0.66 -11.34
CA LEU A 385 -8.67 -0.50 -11.77
C LEU A 385 -10.17 -0.32 -11.61
N ASP A 386 -10.64 0.36 -10.56
CA ASP A 386 -12.06 0.54 -10.25
C ASP A 386 -12.89 1.16 -11.40
N PRO A 387 -12.41 2.19 -12.15
CA PRO A 387 -13.15 2.71 -13.30
C PRO A 387 -13.30 1.72 -14.45
N VAL A 388 -12.28 0.88 -14.65
CA VAL A 388 -12.29 -0.18 -15.68
C VAL A 388 -13.25 -1.28 -15.27
N ALA A 389 -13.14 -1.76 -14.02
CA ALA A 389 -14.03 -2.75 -13.45
C ALA A 389 -15.51 -2.33 -13.53
N GLU A 390 -15.83 -1.07 -13.18
CA GLU A 390 -17.21 -0.57 -13.30
C GLU A 390 -17.72 -0.50 -14.75
N SER A 391 -16.82 -0.33 -15.72
CA SER A 391 -17.17 -0.27 -17.15
C SER A 391 -17.46 -1.65 -17.75
N THR A 392 -16.80 -2.69 -17.26
CA THR A 392 -16.92 -4.07 -17.75
C THR A 392 -17.82 -4.97 -16.90
N ALA A 393 -18.22 -4.51 -15.71
CA ALA A 393 -18.95 -5.33 -14.75
C ALA A 393 -20.39 -5.67 -15.18
N ASP A 394 -20.88 -6.82 -14.69
CA ASP A 394 -22.27 -7.23 -14.91
C ASP A 394 -23.24 -6.21 -14.31
N ARG A 395 -24.29 -5.87 -15.07
CA ARG A 395 -25.25 -4.81 -14.70
C ARG A 395 -26.03 -5.09 -13.41
N LYS A 396 -26.28 -6.36 -13.10
CA LYS A 396 -26.99 -6.83 -11.89
C LYS A 396 -26.03 -7.47 -10.86
N SER A 397 -24.80 -6.97 -10.80
CA SER A 397 -23.85 -7.22 -9.71
C SER A 397 -23.80 -6.02 -8.77
N PHE A 398 -24.03 -6.21 -7.47
CA PHE A 398 -24.26 -5.10 -6.53
C PHE A 398 -23.22 -4.94 -5.43
N ALA A 399 -22.56 -6.01 -4.99
CA ALA A 399 -21.66 -5.94 -3.84
C ALA A 399 -20.35 -5.20 -4.15
N PHE A 400 -19.83 -4.46 -3.17
CA PHE A 400 -18.54 -3.76 -3.23
C PHE A 400 -18.40 -2.75 -4.39
N ARG A 401 -19.52 -2.27 -4.93
CA ARG A 401 -19.58 -1.33 -6.05
C ARG A 401 -20.21 -0.01 -5.64
N LYS A 402 -19.73 1.10 -6.21
CA LYS A 402 -20.11 2.44 -5.75
C LYS A 402 -21.59 2.72 -5.97
N GLY A 403 -22.26 3.18 -4.92
CA GLY A 403 -23.67 3.55 -4.95
C GLY A 403 -24.65 2.37 -4.99
N ARG A 404 -24.16 1.13 -5.04
CA ARG A 404 -24.95 -0.11 -5.04
C ARG A 404 -25.01 -0.70 -3.64
N SER A 405 -26.12 -1.36 -3.33
CA SER A 405 -26.37 -1.93 -2.00
C SER A 405 -27.07 -3.28 -2.10
N MET A 406 -27.13 -3.99 -0.97
CA MET A 406 -27.90 -5.24 -0.87
C MET A 406 -29.40 -5.02 -1.13
N PHE A 407 -29.91 -3.82 -0.86
CA PHE A 407 -31.31 -3.47 -1.10
C PHE A 407 -31.60 -3.33 -2.60
N ASP A 408 -30.60 -3.01 -3.42
CA ASP A 408 -30.71 -3.04 -4.88
C ASP A 408 -30.90 -4.47 -5.37
N ALA A 409 -30.08 -5.41 -4.88
CA ALA A 409 -30.22 -6.82 -5.20
C ALA A 409 -31.63 -7.32 -4.83
N HIS A 410 -32.12 -6.99 -3.64
CA HIS A 410 -33.49 -7.31 -3.21
C HIS A 410 -34.55 -6.74 -4.17
N ALA A 411 -34.48 -5.45 -4.50
CA ALA A 411 -35.46 -4.83 -5.40
C ALA A 411 -35.48 -5.49 -6.79
N TYR A 412 -34.31 -5.85 -7.31
CA TYR A 412 -34.20 -6.57 -8.58
C TYR A 412 -34.64 -8.03 -8.51
N ILE A 413 -34.55 -8.68 -7.34
CA ILE A 413 -35.13 -10.01 -7.12
C ILE A 413 -36.65 -9.93 -7.14
N CYS A 414 -37.25 -8.97 -6.43
CA CYS A 414 -38.69 -8.73 -6.46
C CYS A 414 -39.18 -8.50 -7.90
N ALA A 415 -38.54 -7.56 -8.62
CA ALA A 415 -38.90 -7.26 -10.00
C ALA A 415 -38.73 -8.45 -10.97
N ALA A 416 -37.83 -9.41 -10.67
CA ALA A 416 -37.66 -10.60 -11.49
C ALA A 416 -38.80 -11.61 -11.29
N PHE A 417 -39.42 -11.64 -10.11
CA PHE A 417 -40.41 -12.64 -9.71
C PHE A 417 -41.83 -12.08 -9.53
N GLU A 418 -42.08 -10.83 -9.90
CA GLU A 418 -43.40 -10.18 -9.89
C GLU A 418 -44.02 -10.12 -11.30
N GLY A 419 -45.35 -10.27 -11.38
CA GLY A 419 -46.17 -10.15 -12.59
C GLY A 419 -46.54 -11.47 -13.29
N ASP A 420 -47.50 -11.41 -14.20
CA ASP A 420 -48.21 -12.57 -14.78
C ASP A 420 -47.36 -13.51 -15.65
N ASN A 421 -46.14 -13.09 -15.99
CA ASN A 421 -45.17 -13.88 -16.76
C ASN A 421 -43.81 -13.92 -16.05
N ALA A 422 -43.83 -13.99 -14.72
CA ALA A 422 -42.63 -14.13 -13.91
C ALA A 422 -42.24 -15.60 -13.76
N PRO A 423 -40.93 -15.95 -13.83
CA PRO A 423 -40.48 -17.32 -13.65
C PRO A 423 -40.87 -17.88 -12.27
N ASP A 424 -41.12 -19.19 -12.20
CA ASP A 424 -41.51 -19.90 -10.96
C ASP A 424 -40.34 -20.58 -10.25
N TRP A 425 -39.20 -20.70 -10.93
CA TRP A 425 -38.03 -21.40 -10.43
C TRP A 425 -36.85 -20.45 -10.28
N VAL A 426 -35.96 -20.81 -9.35
CA VAL A 426 -34.74 -20.05 -9.07
C VAL A 426 -33.59 -20.98 -8.78
N VAL A 427 -32.45 -20.72 -9.42
CA VAL A 427 -31.17 -21.31 -9.02
C VAL A 427 -30.55 -20.38 -8.01
N ARG A 428 -30.30 -20.87 -6.79
CA ARG A 428 -29.48 -20.18 -5.80
C ARG A 428 -28.12 -20.86 -5.78
N ALA A 429 -27.05 -20.10 -5.95
CA ALA A 429 -25.69 -20.60 -5.95
C ALA A 429 -24.80 -19.80 -4.98
N ASP A 430 -23.87 -20.52 -4.32
CA ASP A 430 -22.86 -19.98 -3.40
C ASP A 430 -21.50 -20.53 -3.84
N VAL A 431 -20.49 -19.66 -3.99
CA VAL A 431 -19.14 -20.08 -4.38
C VAL A 431 -18.37 -20.53 -3.13
N LYS A 432 -17.82 -21.75 -3.16
CA LYS A 432 -17.06 -22.31 -2.04
C LYS A 432 -15.72 -21.60 -1.89
N ALA A 433 -15.52 -20.95 -0.73
CA ALA A 433 -14.25 -20.32 -0.36
C ALA A 433 -13.67 -19.46 -1.50
N CYS A 434 -14.52 -18.59 -2.08
CA CYS A 434 -14.22 -17.83 -3.29
C CYS A 434 -12.83 -17.18 -3.23
N TYR A 435 -12.55 -16.37 -2.21
CA TYR A 435 -11.28 -15.65 -2.14
C TYR A 435 -10.08 -16.58 -1.91
N ASP A 436 -10.25 -17.75 -1.28
CA ASP A 436 -9.13 -18.65 -0.98
C ASP A 436 -8.71 -19.51 -2.19
N THR A 437 -9.54 -19.58 -3.24
CA THR A 437 -9.39 -20.57 -4.33
C THR A 437 -9.24 -19.98 -5.73
N ILE A 438 -9.42 -18.66 -5.90
CA ILE A 438 -9.24 -18.00 -7.22
C ILE A 438 -7.86 -18.29 -7.81
N SER A 439 -7.83 -18.69 -9.08
CA SER A 439 -6.60 -18.96 -9.82
C SER A 439 -5.77 -17.70 -10.04
N HIS A 440 -4.51 -17.70 -9.55
CA HIS A 440 -3.55 -16.63 -9.83
C HIS A 440 -3.24 -16.52 -11.33
N LYS A 441 -3.17 -17.67 -12.03
CA LYS A 441 -2.93 -17.69 -13.48
C LYS A 441 -4.03 -16.92 -14.21
N TRP A 442 -5.29 -17.23 -13.89
CA TRP A 442 -6.43 -16.56 -14.51
C TRP A 442 -6.41 -15.05 -14.22
N LEU A 443 -6.15 -14.64 -12.97
CA LEU A 443 -6.06 -13.21 -12.61
C LEU A 443 -4.95 -12.47 -13.38
N LEU A 444 -3.77 -13.07 -13.54
CA LEU A 444 -2.65 -12.44 -14.24
C LEU A 444 -2.90 -12.30 -15.75
N GLU A 445 -3.71 -13.19 -16.33
CA GLU A 445 -4.07 -13.18 -17.75
C GLU A 445 -5.22 -12.22 -18.07
N HIS A 446 -6.19 -12.06 -17.15
CA HIS A 446 -7.46 -11.39 -17.44
C HIS A 446 -7.66 -10.03 -16.76
N ILE A 447 -6.88 -9.69 -15.72
CA ILE A 447 -7.05 -8.40 -15.02
C ILE A 447 -6.21 -7.31 -15.71
N PRO A 448 -6.84 -6.23 -16.21
CA PRO A 448 -6.14 -5.17 -16.94
C PRO A 448 -5.43 -4.22 -15.96
N MET A 449 -4.29 -4.66 -15.44
CA MET A 449 -3.38 -3.86 -14.62
C MET A 449 -1.92 -4.29 -14.83
N ASP A 450 -0.98 -3.61 -14.18
CA ASP A 450 0.44 -3.99 -14.21
C ASP A 450 0.63 -5.41 -13.64
N THR A 451 0.93 -6.36 -14.53
CA THR A 451 1.04 -7.79 -14.20
C THR A 451 2.20 -8.09 -13.25
N LYS A 452 3.28 -7.28 -13.28
CA LYS A 452 4.39 -7.45 -12.34
C LYS A 452 3.94 -7.11 -10.94
N VAL A 453 3.26 -5.97 -10.76
CA VAL A 453 2.76 -5.54 -9.45
C VAL A 453 1.64 -6.45 -8.95
N LEU A 454 0.72 -6.89 -9.82
CA LEU A 454 -0.31 -7.86 -9.44
C LEU A 454 0.30 -9.17 -8.94
N ARG A 455 1.35 -9.67 -9.61
CA ARG A 455 2.05 -10.89 -9.19
C ARG A 455 2.66 -10.73 -7.80
N GLU A 456 3.25 -9.59 -7.48
CA GLU A 456 3.78 -9.29 -6.14
C GLU A 456 2.66 -9.36 -5.08
N PHE A 457 1.50 -8.75 -5.33
CA PHE A 457 0.37 -8.81 -4.39
C PHE A 457 -0.18 -10.22 -4.17
N LEU A 458 -0.19 -11.06 -5.21
CA LEU A 458 -0.72 -12.42 -5.16
C LEU A 458 0.27 -13.38 -4.48
N ARG A 459 1.58 -13.24 -4.74
CA ARG A 459 2.63 -14.16 -4.26
C ARG A 459 3.29 -13.74 -2.95
N ALA A 460 2.90 -12.61 -2.35
CA ALA A 460 3.47 -12.11 -1.10
C ALA A 460 3.46 -13.14 0.05
N GLY A 461 2.52 -14.08 0.06
CA GLY A 461 2.36 -15.05 1.14
C GLY A 461 1.85 -14.41 2.44
N ALA A 462 1.86 -15.19 3.53
CA ALA A 462 1.43 -14.72 4.83
C ALA A 462 2.32 -15.25 5.96
N VAL A 463 2.65 -14.39 6.93
CA VAL A 463 3.38 -14.76 8.14
C VAL A 463 2.41 -15.03 9.28
N PHE A 464 2.59 -16.17 9.95
CA PHE A 464 1.84 -16.56 11.14
C PHE A 464 2.75 -17.28 12.13
N ALA A 465 2.70 -16.92 13.42
CA ALA A 465 3.51 -17.53 14.48
C ALA A 465 5.04 -17.56 14.18
N GLY A 466 5.55 -16.57 13.45
CA GLY A 466 6.97 -16.50 13.08
C GLY A 466 7.35 -17.25 11.80
N GLU A 467 6.41 -17.98 11.20
CA GLU A 467 6.64 -18.77 9.98
C GLU A 467 6.01 -18.11 8.75
N LEU A 468 6.69 -18.21 7.60
CA LEU A 468 6.20 -17.72 6.30
C LEU A 468 5.47 -18.85 5.56
N PHE A 469 4.21 -18.61 5.23
CA PHE A 469 3.37 -19.50 4.43
C PHE A 469 3.23 -18.92 3.01
N PRO A 470 3.68 -19.64 1.97
CA PRO A 470 3.51 -19.18 0.58
C PRO A 470 2.03 -19.15 0.18
N SER A 471 1.70 -18.32 -0.82
CA SER A 471 0.37 -18.28 -1.43
C SER A 471 0.49 -18.67 -2.91
N GLU A 472 -0.12 -19.80 -3.26
CA GLU A 472 -0.13 -20.33 -4.63
C GLU A 472 -1.45 -20.06 -5.37
N GLN A 473 -2.51 -19.77 -4.61
CA GLN A 473 -3.84 -19.45 -5.10
C GLN A 473 -4.58 -18.53 -4.12
N GLY A 474 -5.66 -17.92 -4.60
CA GLY A 474 -6.52 -17.04 -3.82
C GLY A 474 -6.04 -15.59 -3.73
N ILE A 475 -6.88 -14.74 -3.14
CA ILE A 475 -6.65 -13.33 -2.87
C ILE A 475 -6.88 -13.05 -1.38
N SER A 476 -6.15 -12.09 -0.83
CA SER A 476 -6.26 -11.78 0.59
C SER A 476 -7.64 -11.23 0.99
N MET A 477 -8.25 -11.86 2.00
CA MET A 477 -9.38 -11.27 2.73
C MET A 477 -8.86 -10.12 3.61
N GLY A 478 -9.09 -8.88 3.17
CA GLY A 478 -8.71 -7.66 3.91
C GLY A 478 -7.91 -6.64 3.11
N ALA A 479 -7.44 -7.00 1.92
CA ALA A 479 -6.77 -6.11 0.98
C ALA A 479 -7.78 -5.22 0.22
N THR A 480 -7.45 -3.94 0.02
CA THR A 480 -8.32 -2.95 -0.64
C THR A 480 -8.64 -3.31 -2.09
N LEU A 481 -7.72 -4.00 -2.76
CA LEU A 481 -7.86 -4.40 -4.16
C LEU A 481 -8.72 -5.67 -4.34
N SER A 482 -8.78 -6.55 -3.32
CA SER A 482 -9.42 -7.87 -3.44
C SER A 482 -10.90 -7.84 -3.84
N PRO A 483 -11.75 -6.93 -3.32
CA PRO A 483 -13.14 -6.87 -3.76
C PRO A 483 -13.32 -6.54 -5.24
N ILE A 484 -12.43 -5.73 -5.81
CA ILE A 484 -12.43 -5.40 -7.23
C ILE A 484 -12.06 -6.65 -8.04
N LEU A 485 -10.96 -7.32 -7.65
CA LEU A 485 -10.51 -8.55 -8.32
C LEU A 485 -11.59 -9.63 -8.28
N GLY A 486 -12.16 -9.90 -7.10
CA GLY A 486 -13.21 -10.91 -6.93
C GLY A 486 -14.47 -10.61 -7.74
N ASN A 487 -14.84 -9.32 -7.90
CA ASN A 487 -15.93 -8.96 -8.79
C ASN A 487 -15.58 -9.18 -10.25
N MET A 488 -14.42 -8.71 -10.72
CA MET A 488 -13.98 -8.89 -12.11
C MET A 488 -13.83 -10.37 -12.48
N THR A 489 -13.44 -11.23 -11.54
CA THR A 489 -13.40 -12.69 -11.76
C THR A 489 -14.79 -13.26 -12.09
N LEU A 490 -15.84 -12.73 -11.48
CA LEU A 490 -17.21 -13.22 -11.65
C LEU A 490 -18.01 -12.42 -12.68
N ASP A 491 -17.46 -11.36 -13.26
CA ASP A 491 -18.12 -10.56 -14.28
C ASP A 491 -18.05 -11.25 -15.66
N GLY A 492 -19.05 -11.00 -16.50
CA GLY A 492 -19.26 -11.72 -17.75
C GLY A 492 -20.13 -12.97 -17.60
N LEU A 493 -20.53 -13.33 -16.38
CA LEU A 493 -21.35 -14.50 -16.09
C LEU A 493 -22.76 -14.37 -16.68
N GLN A 494 -23.37 -13.18 -16.62
CA GLN A 494 -24.68 -12.95 -17.23
C GLN A 494 -24.64 -13.17 -18.75
N ARG A 495 -23.57 -12.70 -19.39
CA ARG A 495 -23.35 -12.86 -20.82
C ARG A 495 -23.16 -14.34 -21.17
N TYR A 496 -22.29 -15.03 -20.43
CA TYR A 496 -22.01 -16.45 -20.60
C TYR A 496 -23.29 -17.30 -20.51
N LEU A 497 -24.15 -17.05 -19.52
CA LEU A 497 -25.43 -17.75 -19.38
C LEU A 497 -26.33 -17.56 -20.61
N TYR A 498 -26.47 -16.33 -21.11
CA TYR A 498 -27.33 -16.08 -22.28
C TYR A 498 -26.78 -16.67 -23.57
N GLU A 499 -25.47 -16.59 -23.79
CA GLU A 499 -24.84 -17.17 -24.99
C GLU A 499 -25.02 -18.70 -25.06
N HIS A 500 -25.03 -19.39 -23.92
CA HIS A 500 -25.14 -20.85 -23.88
C HIS A 500 -26.58 -21.37 -23.71
N LEU A 501 -27.46 -20.63 -23.02
CA LEU A 501 -28.88 -20.98 -22.91
C LEU A 501 -29.65 -20.67 -24.21
N TYR A 502 -29.21 -19.66 -24.98
CA TYR A 502 -29.88 -19.21 -26.20
C TYR A 502 -28.90 -19.08 -27.37
N PRO A 503 -28.32 -20.19 -27.85
CA PRO A 503 -27.36 -20.16 -28.95
C PRO A 503 -27.94 -19.57 -30.25
N ASP A 504 -29.26 -19.70 -30.46
CA ASP A 504 -29.97 -19.16 -31.62
C ASP A 504 -30.28 -17.64 -31.52
N GLY A 505 -29.84 -16.98 -30.45
CA GLY A 505 -30.00 -15.52 -30.24
C GLY A 505 -31.39 -15.05 -29.81
N LYS A 506 -32.40 -15.92 -29.73
CA LYS A 506 -33.74 -15.61 -29.20
C LYS A 506 -33.76 -15.63 -27.67
N ILE A 507 -33.18 -14.61 -27.06
CA ILE A 507 -33.01 -14.52 -25.60
C ILE A 507 -34.34 -14.22 -24.90
N ASP A 508 -34.76 -15.09 -23.98
CA ASP A 508 -35.74 -14.73 -22.95
C ASP A 508 -35.03 -14.12 -21.74
N TYR A 509 -35.05 -12.80 -21.64
CA TYR A 509 -34.38 -12.07 -20.57
C TYR A 509 -34.88 -12.40 -19.15
N LYS A 510 -36.04 -13.04 -18.98
CA LYS A 510 -36.52 -13.48 -17.65
C LYS A 510 -35.98 -14.86 -17.28
N ASN A 511 -35.64 -15.70 -18.25
CA ASN A 511 -35.11 -17.04 -18.04
C ASN A 511 -33.58 -17.05 -18.26
N GLY A 512 -32.81 -17.27 -17.18
CA GLY A 512 -31.36 -17.06 -17.16
C GLY A 512 -30.92 -15.67 -16.67
N ASN A 513 -31.82 -14.90 -16.04
CA ASN A 513 -31.46 -13.58 -15.49
C ASN A 513 -30.72 -13.71 -14.15
N LEU A 514 -29.48 -13.22 -14.14
CA LEU A 514 -28.54 -13.27 -13.03
C LEU A 514 -28.68 -12.05 -12.13
N ILE A 515 -28.73 -12.29 -10.82
CA ILE A 515 -28.63 -11.26 -9.78
C ILE A 515 -27.53 -11.72 -8.80
N ARG A 516 -26.50 -10.88 -8.63
CA ARG A 516 -25.29 -11.22 -7.89
C ARG A 516 -25.00 -10.23 -6.77
N TYR A 517 -24.69 -10.76 -5.59
CA TYR A 517 -24.13 -10.00 -4.47
C TYR A 517 -22.84 -10.66 -4.00
N ALA A 518 -21.70 -10.22 -4.56
CA ALA A 518 -20.40 -10.86 -4.38
C ALA A 518 -20.41 -12.30 -4.92
N ASP A 519 -20.22 -13.30 -4.06
CA ASP A 519 -20.24 -14.74 -4.34
C ASP A 519 -21.64 -15.38 -4.21
N ASP A 520 -22.59 -14.70 -3.56
CA ASP A 520 -23.99 -15.11 -3.48
C ASP A 520 -24.71 -14.76 -4.80
N LEU A 521 -25.23 -15.79 -5.48
CA LEU A 521 -25.78 -15.71 -6.84
C LEU A 521 -27.22 -16.23 -6.90
N ILE A 522 -28.05 -15.59 -7.72
CA ILE A 522 -29.39 -16.04 -8.09
C ILE A 522 -29.54 -16.01 -9.61
N VAL A 523 -30.13 -17.05 -10.19
CA VAL A 523 -30.58 -17.07 -11.58
C VAL A 523 -32.06 -17.40 -11.63
N SER A 524 -32.88 -16.52 -12.21
CA SER A 524 -34.32 -16.80 -12.41
C SER A 524 -34.50 -17.72 -13.62
N VAL A 525 -35.29 -18.78 -13.48
CA VAL A 525 -35.49 -19.80 -14.53
C VAL A 525 -36.94 -20.26 -14.63
N ARG A 526 -37.40 -20.67 -15.82
CA ARG A 526 -38.80 -21.05 -16.05
C ARG A 526 -39.12 -22.48 -15.69
N SER A 527 -38.15 -23.37 -15.81
CA SER A 527 -38.33 -24.79 -15.54
C SER A 527 -37.19 -25.35 -14.70
N LEU A 528 -37.43 -26.51 -14.09
CA LEU A 528 -36.38 -27.26 -13.40
C LEU A 528 -35.24 -27.65 -14.36
N ALA A 529 -35.56 -27.98 -15.63
CA ALA A 529 -34.57 -28.31 -16.65
C ALA A 529 -33.65 -27.11 -16.94
N ASP A 530 -34.22 -25.92 -17.13
CA ASP A 530 -33.45 -24.68 -17.29
C ASP A 530 -32.57 -24.39 -16.07
N GLY A 531 -33.10 -24.67 -14.86
CA GLY A 531 -32.35 -24.53 -13.61
C GLY A 531 -31.14 -25.45 -13.53
N ILE A 532 -31.28 -26.72 -13.94
CA ILE A 532 -30.18 -27.69 -13.99
C ILE A 532 -29.17 -27.27 -15.07
N ALA A 533 -29.62 -26.83 -16.24
CA ALA A 533 -28.75 -26.32 -17.30
C ALA A 533 -27.94 -25.11 -16.83
N ALA A 534 -28.60 -24.13 -16.21
CA ALA A 534 -27.92 -22.97 -15.63
C ALA A 534 -26.91 -23.37 -14.55
N LEU A 535 -27.21 -24.35 -13.71
CA LEU A 535 -26.27 -24.84 -12.68
C LEU A 535 -25.00 -25.46 -13.29
N ASN A 536 -25.13 -26.22 -14.38
CA ASN A 536 -24.00 -26.77 -15.11
C ASN A 536 -23.14 -25.66 -15.71
N LEU A 537 -23.77 -24.68 -16.37
CA LEU A 537 -23.07 -23.52 -16.94
C LEU A 537 -22.34 -22.69 -15.87
N LEU A 538 -22.96 -22.49 -14.70
CA LEU A 538 -22.30 -21.86 -13.56
C LEU A 538 -21.06 -22.65 -13.11
N THR A 539 -21.14 -23.98 -13.11
CA THR A 539 -20.03 -24.86 -12.74
C THR A 539 -18.87 -24.72 -13.72
N ASP A 540 -19.16 -24.76 -15.02
CA ASP A 540 -18.16 -24.65 -16.08
C ASP A 540 -17.45 -23.28 -16.05
N PHE A 541 -18.22 -22.20 -15.93
CA PHE A 541 -17.68 -20.85 -15.84
C PHE A 541 -16.75 -20.68 -14.62
N LEU A 542 -17.14 -21.22 -13.48
CA LEU A 542 -16.34 -21.14 -12.26
C LEU A 542 -15.08 -22.01 -12.33
N ALA A 543 -15.16 -23.18 -12.96
CA ALA A 543 -14.04 -24.11 -13.06
C ALA A 543 -12.83 -23.50 -13.78
N GLU A 544 -13.05 -22.76 -14.87
CA GLU A 544 -12.00 -22.04 -15.61
C GLU A 544 -11.22 -21.05 -14.71
N ARG A 545 -11.89 -20.47 -13.71
CA ARG A 545 -11.34 -19.50 -12.76
C ARG A 545 -10.74 -20.14 -11.51
N GLY A 546 -10.73 -21.47 -11.42
CA GLY A 546 -10.30 -22.24 -10.25
C GLY A 546 -11.34 -22.30 -9.12
N LEU A 547 -12.57 -21.87 -9.38
CA LEU A 547 -13.65 -21.78 -8.39
C LEU A 547 -14.58 -22.99 -8.46
N LYS A 548 -15.28 -23.26 -7.35
CA LYS A 548 -16.26 -24.36 -7.25
C LYS A 548 -17.52 -23.90 -6.54
N LEU A 549 -18.66 -24.49 -6.90
CA LEU A 549 -19.92 -24.29 -6.18
C LEU A 549 -19.91 -25.00 -4.83
N ASN A 550 -20.59 -24.40 -3.87
CA ASN A 550 -20.87 -24.98 -2.58
C ASN A 550 -22.20 -25.73 -2.63
N MET A 551 -22.15 -27.03 -2.88
CA MET A 551 -23.35 -27.86 -3.07
C MET A 551 -24.24 -27.96 -1.82
N ASP A 552 -23.72 -27.68 -0.62
CA ASP A 552 -24.54 -27.66 0.61
C ASP A 552 -25.52 -26.49 0.66
N LYS A 553 -25.25 -25.42 -0.10
CA LYS A 553 -26.06 -24.19 -0.13
C LYS A 553 -26.64 -23.89 -1.50
N THR A 554 -26.17 -24.60 -2.52
CA THR A 554 -26.54 -24.40 -3.91
C THR A 554 -27.67 -25.36 -4.28
N GLY A 555 -28.66 -24.88 -5.02
CA GLY A 555 -29.78 -25.71 -5.45
C GLY A 555 -30.78 -24.97 -6.33
N VAL A 556 -31.74 -25.72 -6.86
CA VAL A 556 -32.86 -25.18 -7.63
C VAL A 556 -34.12 -25.24 -6.75
N PHE A 557 -34.80 -24.11 -6.62
CA PHE A 557 -35.95 -23.95 -5.72
C PHE A 557 -37.17 -23.49 -6.51
N HIS A 558 -38.34 -23.98 -6.10
CA HIS A 558 -39.63 -23.51 -6.61
C HIS A 558 -40.18 -22.42 -5.70
N LEU A 559 -40.67 -21.31 -6.25
CA LEU A 559 -41.15 -20.17 -5.48
C LEU A 559 -42.34 -20.47 -4.57
N ALA A 560 -43.17 -21.46 -4.91
CA ALA A 560 -44.27 -21.89 -4.02
C ALA A 560 -43.79 -22.49 -2.68
N VAL A 561 -42.58 -23.07 -2.65
CA VAL A 561 -41.93 -23.53 -1.41
C VAL A 561 -41.10 -22.39 -0.80
N GLY A 562 -40.55 -21.55 -1.66
CA GLY A 562 -39.74 -20.40 -1.31
C GLY A 562 -38.27 -20.73 -1.06
N PHE A 563 -37.46 -19.68 -0.94
CA PHE A 563 -36.03 -19.80 -0.74
C PHE A 563 -35.47 -18.63 0.06
N ASP A 564 -34.34 -18.87 0.73
CA ASP A 564 -33.64 -17.85 1.52
C ASP A 564 -32.48 -17.24 0.72
N PHE A 565 -32.41 -15.90 0.70
CA PHE A 565 -31.28 -15.16 0.14
C PHE A 565 -31.05 -13.84 0.87
N LEU A 566 -29.79 -13.56 1.24
CA LEU A 566 -29.39 -12.34 1.96
C LEU A 566 -30.31 -12.04 3.17
N SER A 567 -30.49 -13.04 4.03
CA SER A 567 -31.32 -12.99 5.25
C SER A 567 -32.82 -12.71 5.03
N ARG A 568 -33.32 -12.87 3.81
CA ARG A 568 -34.73 -12.73 3.44
C ARG A 568 -35.24 -14.05 2.86
N HIS A 569 -36.51 -14.33 3.08
CA HIS A 569 -37.23 -15.46 2.53
C HIS A 569 -38.19 -14.95 1.46
N TYR A 570 -38.12 -15.52 0.26
CA TYR A 570 -38.93 -15.18 -0.90
C TYR A 570 -39.84 -16.37 -1.21
N GLU A 571 -41.14 -16.14 -1.27
CA GLU A 571 -42.14 -17.20 -1.45
C GLU A 571 -43.33 -16.63 -2.24
N ARG A 572 -43.85 -17.39 -3.21
CA ARG A 572 -45.06 -17.01 -3.95
C ARG A 572 -46.26 -17.70 -3.34
N LYS A 573 -47.22 -16.92 -2.84
CA LYS A 573 -48.51 -17.39 -2.32
C LYS A 573 -49.64 -16.70 -3.02
N ASP A 574 -50.63 -17.46 -3.48
CA ASP A 574 -51.85 -16.93 -4.12
C ASP A 574 -51.54 -15.94 -5.27
N GLY A 575 -50.48 -16.23 -6.04
CA GLY A 575 -50.03 -15.38 -7.15
C GLY A 575 -49.19 -14.15 -6.75
N VAL A 576 -49.01 -13.88 -5.46
CA VAL A 576 -48.27 -12.72 -4.93
C VAL A 576 -46.92 -13.16 -4.37
N LEU A 577 -45.86 -12.40 -4.69
CA LEU A 577 -44.54 -12.59 -4.10
C LEU A 577 -44.51 -12.00 -2.70
N MET A 578 -44.43 -12.86 -1.69
CA MET A 578 -44.25 -12.49 -0.29
C MET A 578 -42.77 -12.52 0.07
N VAL A 579 -42.25 -11.41 0.61
CA VAL A 579 -40.85 -11.34 1.06
C VAL A 579 -40.81 -10.96 2.53
N ARG A 580 -40.19 -11.81 3.35
CA ARG A 580 -40.11 -11.64 4.81
C ARG A 580 -38.70 -11.89 5.34
N PRO A 581 -38.34 -11.44 6.55
CA PRO A 581 -37.09 -11.85 7.19
C PRO A 581 -37.03 -13.38 7.30
N SER A 582 -35.88 -13.99 6.97
CA SER A 582 -35.78 -15.45 7.07
C SER A 582 -35.86 -15.92 8.52
N GLN A 583 -36.42 -17.11 8.74
CA GLN A 583 -36.59 -17.65 10.09
C GLN A 583 -35.26 -17.79 10.82
N LYS A 584 -34.20 -18.16 10.08
CA LYS A 584 -32.83 -18.19 10.58
C LYS A 584 -32.36 -16.81 11.05
N ALA A 585 -32.57 -15.76 10.27
CA ALA A 585 -32.15 -14.41 10.64
C ALA A 585 -32.86 -13.89 11.90
N VAL A 586 -34.15 -14.24 12.07
CA VAL A 586 -34.93 -13.92 13.28
C VAL A 586 -34.36 -14.66 14.49
N ASN A 587 -34.20 -15.99 14.40
CA ASN A 587 -33.67 -16.82 15.49
C ASN A 587 -32.26 -16.38 15.92
N ASP A 588 -31.36 -16.14 14.96
CA ASP A 588 -30.01 -15.66 15.21
C ASP A 588 -30.01 -14.29 15.92
N PHE A 589 -31.00 -13.43 15.63
CA PHE A 589 -31.13 -12.15 16.32
C PHE A 589 -31.69 -12.30 17.74
N GLU A 590 -32.69 -13.16 17.94
CA GLU A 590 -33.24 -13.48 19.27
C GLU A 590 -32.16 -14.00 20.21
N GLN A 591 -31.34 -14.95 19.74
CA GLN A 591 -30.24 -15.49 20.53
C GLN A 591 -29.25 -14.39 20.94
N ARG A 592 -28.82 -13.54 19.99
CA ARG A 592 -27.91 -12.42 20.26
C ARG A 592 -28.49 -11.39 21.24
N LEU A 593 -29.80 -11.17 21.21
CA LEU A 593 -30.49 -10.30 22.15
C LEU A 593 -30.55 -10.95 23.54
N SER A 594 -30.85 -12.25 23.61
CA SER A 594 -30.85 -13.02 24.85
C SER A 594 -29.50 -12.97 25.55
N GLU A 595 -28.44 -13.36 24.84
CA GLU A 595 -27.05 -13.32 25.34
C GLU A 595 -26.67 -11.92 25.82
N PHE A 596 -27.04 -10.88 25.07
CA PHE A 596 -26.72 -9.51 25.43
C PHE A 596 -27.50 -9.00 26.63
N ILE A 597 -28.82 -9.13 26.67
CA ILE A 597 -29.67 -8.57 27.72
C ILE A 597 -29.43 -9.29 29.05
N LEU A 598 -29.37 -10.63 29.02
CA LEU A 598 -29.23 -11.43 30.23
C LEU A 598 -27.84 -11.28 30.85
N ASN A 599 -26.78 -11.17 30.05
CA ASN A 599 -25.41 -10.99 30.52
C ASN A 599 -24.99 -9.50 30.62
N PHE A 600 -25.91 -8.56 30.43
CA PHE A 600 -25.56 -7.14 30.52
C PHE A 600 -25.24 -6.73 31.96
N HIS A 601 -24.14 -6.00 32.11
CA HIS A 601 -23.74 -5.32 33.35
C HIS A 601 -23.67 -3.81 33.10
N GLY A 602 -24.25 -3.01 34.00
CA GLY A 602 -24.25 -1.55 33.93
C GLY A 602 -25.62 -0.92 34.17
N SER A 603 -25.72 0.39 33.91
CA SER A 603 -26.93 1.15 34.18
C SER A 603 -28.08 0.81 33.22
N GLN A 604 -29.33 1.03 33.67
CA GLN A 604 -30.53 0.90 32.84
C GLN A 604 -30.44 1.78 31.58
N LYS A 605 -29.93 3.00 31.70
CA LYS A 605 -29.74 3.93 30.58
C LYS A 605 -28.81 3.33 29.52
N THR A 606 -27.66 2.79 29.94
CA THR A 606 -26.66 2.20 29.05
C THR A 606 -27.22 0.94 28.36
N LEU A 607 -27.99 0.12 29.08
CA LEU A 607 -28.68 -1.03 28.51
C LEU A 607 -29.62 -0.60 27.39
N ILE A 608 -30.52 0.36 27.66
CA ILE A 608 -31.49 0.86 26.68
C ILE A 608 -30.79 1.43 25.44
N GLN A 609 -29.74 2.23 25.63
CA GLN A 609 -29.01 2.84 24.51
C GLN A 609 -28.35 1.79 23.60
N ARG A 610 -27.65 0.82 24.18
CA ARG A 610 -26.98 -0.25 23.42
C ARG A 610 -27.99 -1.21 22.78
N LEU A 611 -29.08 -1.54 23.48
CA LEU A 611 -30.19 -2.33 22.95
C LEU A 611 -30.85 -1.64 21.76
N ASN A 612 -31.18 -0.35 21.89
CA ASN A 612 -31.79 0.43 20.82
C ASN A 612 -30.88 0.54 19.59
N ARG A 613 -29.56 0.58 19.75
CA ARG A 613 -28.61 0.56 18.61
C ARG A 613 -28.73 -0.75 17.83
N ARG A 614 -28.82 -1.89 18.53
CA ARG A 614 -29.00 -3.21 17.91
C ARG A 614 -30.37 -3.34 17.24
N LEU A 615 -31.44 -2.96 17.93
CA LEU A 615 -32.80 -2.99 17.40
C LEU A 615 -32.94 -2.08 16.16
N SER A 616 -32.44 -0.84 16.24
CA SER A 616 -32.49 0.09 15.11
C SER A 616 -31.76 -0.44 13.88
N GLY A 617 -30.60 -1.08 14.07
CA GLY A 617 -29.83 -1.68 12.97
C GLY A 617 -30.61 -2.80 12.27
N TRP A 618 -31.13 -3.75 13.05
CA TRP A 618 -31.89 -4.88 12.51
C TRP A 618 -33.23 -4.44 11.90
N GLY A 619 -33.95 -3.52 12.57
CA GLY A 619 -35.19 -2.94 12.08
C GLY A 619 -35.01 -2.17 10.77
N ASN A 620 -34.01 -1.30 10.67
CA ASN A 620 -33.73 -0.57 9.42
C ASN A 620 -33.35 -1.50 8.26
N TYR A 621 -32.71 -2.64 8.55
CA TYR A 621 -32.31 -3.61 7.53
C TYR A 621 -33.50 -4.42 6.97
N HIS A 622 -34.50 -4.72 7.81
CA HIS A 622 -35.65 -5.56 7.45
C HIS A 622 -36.95 -4.78 7.15
N ARG A 623 -37.04 -3.47 7.46
CA ARG A 623 -38.27 -2.68 7.23
C ARG A 623 -38.64 -2.44 5.75
N ILE A 624 -37.83 -2.95 4.82
CA ILE A 624 -38.12 -2.93 3.38
C ILE A 624 -38.86 -4.19 2.90
N THR A 625 -39.01 -5.18 3.78
CA THR A 625 -39.75 -6.44 3.53
C THR A 625 -41.02 -6.47 4.39
N ASP A 626 -41.89 -7.45 4.16
CA ASP A 626 -42.99 -7.76 5.09
C ASP A 626 -42.45 -8.35 6.39
N ALA A 627 -42.03 -7.45 7.29
CA ALA A 627 -41.36 -7.79 8.54
C ALA A 627 -42.23 -7.54 9.78
N TYR A 628 -43.51 -7.20 9.62
CA TYR A 628 -44.37 -6.79 10.75
C TYR A 628 -44.47 -7.87 11.83
N ASP A 629 -44.74 -9.11 11.43
CA ASP A 629 -44.84 -10.21 12.39
C ASP A 629 -43.50 -10.54 13.04
N ALA A 630 -42.41 -10.51 12.26
CA ALA A 630 -41.07 -10.68 12.79
C ALA A 630 -40.71 -9.57 13.81
N PHE A 631 -41.11 -8.32 13.53
CA PHE A 631 -40.89 -7.18 14.42
C PHE A 631 -41.70 -7.32 15.71
N ARG A 632 -42.96 -7.73 15.62
CA ARG A 632 -43.79 -8.03 16.80
C ARG A 632 -43.20 -9.16 17.66
N ARG A 633 -42.71 -10.21 17.01
CA ARG A 633 -42.05 -11.34 17.68
C ARG A 633 -40.81 -10.87 18.44
N ILE A 634 -39.91 -10.11 17.79
CA ILE A 634 -38.72 -9.55 18.44
C ILE A 634 -39.11 -8.61 19.59
N ASP A 635 -40.09 -7.73 19.41
CA ASP A 635 -40.57 -6.85 20.48
C ASP A 635 -41.04 -7.66 21.71
N THR A 636 -41.78 -8.75 21.48
CA THR A 636 -42.25 -9.67 22.52
C THR A 636 -41.10 -10.38 23.24
N VAL A 637 -40.10 -10.85 22.48
CA VAL A 637 -38.90 -11.49 23.01
C VAL A 637 -38.10 -10.51 23.86
N VAL A 638 -37.87 -9.29 23.37
CA VAL A 638 -37.16 -8.24 24.12
C VAL A 638 -37.88 -7.94 25.44
N GLN A 639 -39.20 -7.79 25.42
CA GLN A 639 -39.98 -7.57 26.65
C GLN A 639 -39.81 -8.74 27.62
N SER A 640 -39.95 -9.97 27.13
CA SER A 640 -39.79 -11.19 27.95
C SER A 640 -38.40 -11.29 28.58
N LEU A 641 -37.35 -11.00 27.81
CA LEU A 641 -35.96 -10.99 28.28
C LEU A 641 -35.71 -9.89 29.32
N LEU A 642 -36.27 -8.70 29.12
CA LEU A 642 -36.17 -7.60 30.10
C LEU A 642 -36.89 -7.95 31.40
N VAL A 643 -38.09 -8.56 31.33
CA VAL A 643 -38.79 -9.07 32.53
C VAL A 643 -37.91 -10.08 33.27
N LYS A 644 -37.35 -11.06 32.55
CA LYS A 644 -36.45 -12.07 33.11
C LYS A 644 -35.23 -11.43 33.79
N LYS A 645 -34.55 -10.50 33.11
CA LYS A 645 -33.38 -9.78 33.65
C LYS A 645 -33.73 -8.96 34.89
N MET A 646 -34.85 -8.23 34.89
CA MET A 646 -35.24 -7.42 36.06
C MET A 646 -35.65 -8.30 37.25
N ARG A 647 -36.29 -9.45 37.03
CA ARG A 647 -36.56 -10.43 38.10
C ARG A 647 -35.26 -11.03 38.67
N GLN A 648 -34.28 -11.33 37.83
CA GLN A 648 -32.96 -11.79 38.27
C GLN A 648 -32.21 -10.72 39.10
N LEU A 649 -32.34 -9.45 38.75
CA LEU A 649 -31.74 -8.34 39.50
C LEU A 649 -32.46 -8.05 40.83
N HIS A 650 -33.76 -8.38 40.94
CA HIS A 650 -34.59 -8.09 42.11
C HIS A 650 -35.34 -9.34 42.62
N PRO A 651 -34.63 -10.41 43.02
CA PRO A 651 -35.26 -11.71 43.32
C PRO A 651 -36.25 -11.65 44.50
N LYS A 652 -36.06 -10.71 45.43
CA LYS A 652 -36.89 -10.53 46.63
C LYS A 652 -38.06 -9.55 46.46
N ARG A 653 -38.18 -8.86 45.32
CA ARG A 653 -39.22 -7.83 45.11
C ARG A 653 -40.41 -8.40 44.35
N GLN A 654 -41.62 -8.04 44.78
CA GLN A 654 -42.83 -8.38 44.03
C GLN A 654 -42.82 -7.76 42.63
N TRP A 655 -43.39 -8.48 41.66
CA TRP A 655 -43.42 -8.09 40.25
C TRP A 655 -44.00 -6.69 40.04
N GLU A 656 -45.07 -6.34 40.77
CA GLU A 656 -45.76 -5.07 40.59
C GLU A 656 -44.87 -3.85 40.94
N HIS A 657 -43.99 -3.99 41.93
CA HIS A 657 -43.00 -2.97 42.27
C HIS A 657 -41.90 -2.86 41.21
N ILE A 658 -41.44 -3.98 40.66
CA ILE A 658 -40.46 -4.00 39.56
C ILE A 658 -41.08 -3.34 38.32
N ARG A 659 -42.31 -3.73 37.97
CA ARG A 659 -43.06 -3.21 36.82
C ARG A 659 -43.22 -1.69 36.90
N LYS A 660 -43.72 -1.16 38.02
CA LYS A 660 -43.88 0.30 38.23
C LYS A 660 -42.57 1.09 38.17
N ARG A 661 -41.45 0.47 38.55
CA ARG A 661 -40.12 1.11 38.52
C ARG A 661 -39.53 1.20 37.12
N TYR A 662 -39.67 0.14 36.33
CA TYR A 662 -38.93 -0.02 35.07
C TYR A 662 -39.79 0.15 33.81
N TRP A 663 -41.11 -0.02 33.91
CA TRP A 663 -42.06 0.15 32.81
C TRP A 663 -43.05 1.27 33.12
N PHE A 664 -43.40 2.05 32.11
CA PHE A 664 -44.54 2.96 32.17
C PHE A 664 -45.62 2.51 31.18
N ARG A 665 -46.87 2.88 31.47
CA ARG A 665 -48.00 2.61 30.58
C ARG A 665 -48.23 3.82 29.68
N THR A 666 -48.30 3.62 28.36
CA THR A 666 -48.68 4.67 27.41
C THR A 666 -50.19 4.90 27.44
N ASN A 667 -50.65 5.99 26.83
CA ASN A 667 -52.09 6.29 26.69
C ASN A 667 -52.83 5.22 25.86
N GLN A 668 -52.12 4.52 24.99
CA GLN A 668 -52.62 3.39 24.20
C GLN A 668 -52.59 2.06 24.98
N GLY A 669 -52.26 2.10 26.27
CA GLY A 669 -52.27 0.94 27.16
C GLY A 669 -50.99 0.11 27.15
N GLU A 670 -49.97 0.50 26.40
CA GLU A 670 -48.76 -0.29 26.16
C GLU A 670 -47.73 -0.13 27.29
N HIS A 671 -47.01 -1.20 27.62
CA HIS A 671 -45.95 -1.15 28.62
C HIS A 671 -44.56 -0.98 27.99
N ILE A 672 -43.91 0.15 28.24
CA ILE A 672 -42.60 0.46 27.66
C ILE A 672 -41.54 0.53 28.76
N PHE A 673 -40.44 -0.20 28.55
CA PHE A 673 -39.27 -0.16 29.43
C PHE A 673 -38.49 1.15 29.24
N ALA A 674 -38.35 1.93 30.31
CA ALA A 674 -37.73 3.26 30.26
C ALA A 674 -37.14 3.68 31.60
N VAL A 675 -36.22 4.65 31.56
CA VAL A 675 -35.61 5.21 32.79
C VAL A 675 -36.66 6.03 33.56
N GLN A 676 -36.77 5.76 34.86
CA GLN A 676 -37.67 6.49 35.76
C GLN A 676 -37.36 8.00 35.68
N ASN A 677 -38.39 8.83 35.50
CA ASN A 677 -38.33 10.30 35.33
C ASN A 677 -37.69 10.83 34.04
N LYS A 678 -37.30 9.97 33.07
CA LYS A 678 -36.82 10.39 31.73
C LYS A 678 -37.44 9.52 30.63
N LYS A 679 -38.73 9.73 30.36
CA LYS A 679 -39.52 9.00 29.33
C LYS A 679 -38.92 9.05 27.92
N SER A 680 -38.05 10.02 27.63
CA SER A 680 -37.31 10.12 26.37
C SER A 680 -36.26 9.02 26.17
N ILE A 681 -35.87 8.30 27.23
CA ILE A 681 -34.93 7.18 27.20
C ILE A 681 -35.70 5.88 27.42
N GLN A 682 -36.24 5.36 26.32
CA GLN A 682 -37.10 4.17 26.30
C GLN A 682 -36.65 3.17 25.24
N VAL A 683 -37.01 1.89 25.41
CA VAL A 683 -36.71 0.84 24.44
C VAL A 683 -37.52 1.07 23.16
N LEU A 684 -36.83 0.98 22.01
CA LEU A 684 -37.43 1.06 20.68
C LEU A 684 -38.35 -0.15 20.46
N ARG A 685 -39.52 0.09 19.86
CA ARG A 685 -40.39 -0.98 19.36
C ARG A 685 -40.25 -1.06 17.85
N LEU A 686 -39.89 -2.24 17.36
CA LEU A 686 -39.71 -2.49 15.94
C LEU A 686 -41.04 -2.47 15.21
N ALA A 687 -42.12 -2.99 15.80
CA ALA A 687 -43.43 -3.00 15.16
C ALA A 687 -44.03 -1.60 14.94
N ALA A 688 -43.45 -0.57 15.57
CA ALA A 688 -43.81 0.84 15.37
C ALA A 688 -42.95 1.55 14.32
N LEU A 689 -42.01 0.85 13.69
CA LEU A 689 -41.21 1.41 12.60
C LEU A 689 -42.05 1.50 11.32
N ASN A 690 -41.91 2.61 10.60
CA ASN A 690 -42.52 2.76 9.28
C ASN A 690 -41.78 1.87 8.28
N PHE A 691 -42.55 1.08 7.54
CA PHE A 691 -42.05 0.36 6.37
C PHE A 691 -41.70 1.35 5.27
N THR A 692 -40.66 1.04 4.51
CA THR A 692 -40.17 1.91 3.43
C THR A 692 -39.82 1.10 2.22
N GLU A 693 -40.22 1.57 1.05
CA GLU A 693 -39.79 1.00 -0.22
C GLU A 693 -38.36 1.47 -0.55
N HIS A 694 -37.50 0.56 -1.00
CA HIS A 694 -36.18 0.92 -1.49
C HIS A 694 -36.25 1.38 -2.95
N LYS A 695 -35.58 2.49 -3.29
CA LYS A 695 -35.53 2.98 -4.67
C LYS A 695 -34.30 2.39 -5.36
N ALA A 696 -34.55 1.41 -6.22
CA ALA A 696 -33.52 0.67 -6.93
C ALA A 696 -32.67 1.59 -7.82
N ILE A 697 -31.39 1.27 -7.91
CA ILE A 697 -30.44 1.93 -8.80
C ILE A 697 -30.71 1.57 -10.26
N ARG A 698 -30.50 2.50 -11.19
CA ARG A 698 -30.49 2.18 -12.62
C ARG A 698 -29.33 1.21 -12.89
N THR A 699 -29.62 0.05 -13.47
CA THR A 699 -28.59 -0.98 -13.74
C THR A 699 -27.42 -0.49 -14.62
N GLY A 700 -27.70 0.44 -15.54
CA GLY A 700 -26.68 1.10 -16.38
C GLY A 700 -25.96 2.28 -15.72
N PHE A 701 -26.16 2.54 -14.43
CA PHE A 701 -25.47 3.62 -13.72
C PHE A 701 -23.96 3.40 -13.70
N HIS A 702 -23.22 4.41 -14.17
CA HIS A 702 -21.77 4.41 -14.10
C HIS A 702 -21.25 5.50 -13.13
N PRO A 703 -20.64 5.16 -11.98
CA PRO A 703 -20.32 6.13 -10.92
C PRO A 703 -19.36 7.24 -11.32
N TYR A 704 -18.57 7.03 -12.38
CA TYR A 704 -17.64 8.02 -12.90
C TYR A 704 -18.25 8.91 -14.00
N LEU A 705 -19.23 8.40 -14.76
CA LEU A 705 -19.78 9.08 -15.94
C LEU A 705 -21.12 9.74 -15.63
N ASP A 706 -21.93 9.14 -14.76
CA ASP A 706 -23.29 9.58 -14.42
C ASP A 706 -23.35 10.36 -13.08
N GLN A 707 -22.53 11.41 -12.93
CA GLN A 707 -22.41 12.10 -11.64
C GLN A 707 -23.73 12.72 -11.15
N GLU A 708 -24.52 13.29 -12.06
CA GLU A 708 -25.82 13.89 -11.72
C GLU A 708 -26.80 12.85 -11.20
N TYR A 709 -26.93 11.71 -11.87
CA TYR A 709 -27.75 10.61 -11.38
C TYR A 709 -27.23 10.08 -10.06
N GLY A 710 -25.91 9.97 -9.87
CA GLY A 710 -25.30 9.57 -8.61
C GLY A 710 -25.64 10.52 -7.45
N LEU A 711 -25.66 11.82 -7.70
CA LEU A 711 -26.09 12.84 -6.73
C LEU A 711 -27.59 12.73 -6.45
N TRP A 712 -28.43 12.62 -7.47
CA TRP A 712 -29.87 12.41 -7.33
C TRP A 712 -30.18 11.15 -6.52
N LEU A 713 -29.55 10.02 -6.84
CA LEU A 713 -29.72 8.75 -6.16
C LEU A 713 -29.32 8.85 -4.69
N ARG A 714 -28.22 9.57 -4.41
CA ARG A 714 -27.79 9.85 -3.04
C ARG A 714 -28.87 10.63 -2.29
N CYS A 715 -29.39 11.72 -2.85
CA CYS A 715 -30.46 12.50 -2.22
C CYS A 715 -31.70 11.65 -1.92
N GLN A 716 -32.13 10.81 -2.86
CA GLN A 716 -33.29 9.92 -2.68
C GLN A 716 -33.08 8.87 -1.58
N ARG A 717 -31.86 8.32 -1.47
CA ARG A 717 -31.52 7.29 -0.46
C ARG A 717 -31.22 7.87 0.90
N ASP A 718 -30.73 9.10 0.96
CA ASP A 718 -30.46 9.81 2.19
C ASP A 718 -31.73 10.01 3.02
N ASP A 719 -32.88 10.24 2.36
CA ASP A 719 -34.19 10.26 3.03
C ASP A 719 -34.57 8.91 3.66
N GLN A 720 -34.07 7.80 3.13
CA GLN A 720 -34.29 6.46 3.69
C GLN A 720 -33.40 6.22 4.93
N LYS A 721 -32.25 6.87 5.04
CA LYS A 721 -31.36 6.72 6.19
C LYS A 721 -31.88 7.37 7.46
N VAL A 722 -32.79 8.32 7.31
CA VAL A 722 -33.13 9.26 8.37
C VAL A 722 -34.60 9.14 8.75
N SER A 723 -34.86 8.44 9.86
CA SER A 723 -36.20 8.28 10.40
C SER A 723 -36.58 9.42 11.36
N GLY A 724 -37.52 10.26 10.93
CA GLY A 724 -38.18 11.29 11.75
C GLY A 724 -37.74 12.74 11.46
N PRO A 725 -38.63 13.75 11.68
CA PRO A 725 -38.42 15.14 11.25
C PRO A 725 -37.14 15.77 11.79
N GLN A 726 -36.86 15.61 13.09
CA GLN A 726 -35.66 16.17 13.73
C GLN A 726 -34.36 15.63 13.15
N ARG A 727 -34.32 14.33 12.86
CA ARG A 727 -33.13 13.72 12.29
C ARG A 727 -32.92 14.19 10.85
N ARG A 728 -34.00 14.36 10.08
CA ARG A 728 -33.94 14.88 8.71
C ARG A 728 -33.37 16.30 8.69
N SER A 729 -33.79 17.15 9.62
CA SER A 729 -33.22 18.50 9.77
C SER A 729 -31.72 18.48 10.08
N VAL A 730 -31.24 17.54 10.91
CA VAL A 730 -29.80 17.39 11.20
C VAL A 730 -29.04 16.96 9.93
N TRP A 731 -29.57 16.01 9.17
CA TRP A 731 -28.98 15.54 7.92
C TRP A 731 -28.90 16.66 6.86
N MET A 732 -30.00 17.38 6.66
CA MET A 732 -30.10 18.50 5.71
C MET A 732 -29.12 19.63 6.07
N ARG A 733 -29.00 19.98 7.36
CA ARG A 733 -28.02 20.97 7.83
C ARG A 733 -26.58 20.58 7.48
N GLN A 734 -26.30 19.29 7.39
CA GLN A 734 -24.96 18.76 7.07
C GLN A 734 -24.75 18.51 5.58
N ALA A 735 -25.76 18.73 4.74
CA ALA A 735 -25.72 18.40 3.30
C ALA A 735 -25.24 16.96 3.03
N GLY A 736 -25.63 16.01 3.88
CA GLY A 736 -25.22 14.60 3.78
C GLY A 736 -23.71 14.37 4.00
N ARG A 737 -23.00 15.30 4.63
CA ARG A 737 -21.57 15.18 4.98
C ARG A 737 -21.38 14.83 6.44
N CYS A 738 -20.42 13.95 6.70
CA CYS A 738 -20.00 13.60 8.05
C CYS A 738 -19.50 14.84 8.78
N TYR A 739 -20.06 15.14 9.96
CA TYR A 739 -19.66 16.28 10.77
C TYR A 739 -18.19 16.23 11.18
N TYR A 740 -17.68 15.03 11.44
CA TYR A 740 -16.30 14.84 11.92
C TYR A 740 -15.26 14.96 10.79
N CYS A 741 -15.48 14.29 9.65
CA CYS A 741 -14.47 14.21 8.60
C CYS A 741 -14.79 14.98 7.32
N GLY A 742 -15.92 15.68 7.24
CA GLY A 742 -16.34 16.52 6.11
C GLY A 742 -16.68 15.77 4.81
N ARG A 743 -16.49 14.45 4.76
CA ARG A 743 -16.76 13.62 3.59
C ARG A 743 -18.25 13.32 3.40
N PRO A 744 -18.74 13.16 2.16
CA PRO A 744 -20.09 12.70 1.90
C PRO A 744 -20.34 11.31 2.50
N MET A 745 -21.46 11.14 3.19
CA MET A 745 -21.89 9.87 3.76
C MET A 745 -22.66 9.07 2.69
N LEU A 746 -21.97 8.22 1.96
CA LEU A 746 -22.52 7.52 0.79
C LEU A 746 -23.68 6.58 1.16
N PRO A 747 -24.66 6.32 0.26
CA PRO A 747 -25.86 5.54 0.56
C PRO A 747 -25.64 4.18 1.24
N ASP A 748 -24.52 3.53 0.92
CA ASP A 748 -24.05 2.24 1.40
C ASP A 748 -23.29 2.29 2.74
N GLN A 749 -22.94 3.48 3.22
CA GLN A 749 -22.18 3.66 4.47
C GLN A 749 -23.09 3.77 5.69
N GLU A 750 -22.75 3.02 6.74
CA GLU A 750 -23.40 3.15 8.04
C GLU A 750 -23.05 4.50 8.69
N VAL A 751 -24.10 5.21 9.11
CA VAL A 751 -24.01 6.52 9.76
C VAL A 751 -24.51 6.44 11.19
N GLU A 752 -23.94 7.26 12.05
CA GLU A 752 -24.33 7.39 13.45
C GLU A 752 -24.66 8.84 13.77
N LEU A 753 -25.71 9.04 14.55
CA LEU A 753 -26.15 10.35 15.01
C LEU A 753 -25.60 10.60 16.43
N VAL A 754 -24.60 11.46 16.56
CA VAL A 754 -23.90 11.79 17.81
C VAL A 754 -24.28 13.16 18.36
N GLU A 755 -24.01 13.41 19.63
CA GLU A 755 -24.03 14.76 20.20
C GLU A 755 -22.70 15.46 19.82
N ILE A 756 -22.76 16.72 19.38
CA ILE A 756 -21.59 17.55 19.06
C ILE A 756 -20.82 17.85 20.35
N ALA A 757 -21.54 18.28 21.40
CA ALA A 757 -21.06 18.40 22.76
C ALA A 757 -21.77 17.35 23.62
N PRO A 758 -21.09 16.25 24.01
CA PRO A 758 -21.64 15.21 24.86
C PRO A 758 -22.18 15.80 26.17
N GLY A 759 -23.38 15.37 26.58
CA GLY A 759 -23.96 15.76 27.86
C GLY A 759 -24.76 17.06 27.84
N LYS A 760 -24.63 17.90 26.79
CA LYS A 760 -25.51 19.07 26.57
C LYS A 760 -26.90 18.70 26.02
N GLY A 761 -27.16 17.40 25.85
CA GLY A 761 -28.46 16.84 25.50
C GLY A 761 -28.75 16.87 23.99
N ARG A 762 -29.76 16.09 23.59
CA ARG A 762 -30.11 15.84 22.18
C ARG A 762 -30.97 16.93 21.55
N ARG A 763 -30.52 18.18 21.62
CA ARG A 763 -31.14 19.31 20.91
C ARG A 763 -30.67 19.33 19.46
N LEU A 764 -31.52 19.77 18.54
CA LEU A 764 -31.26 19.74 17.09
C LEU A 764 -29.92 20.40 16.71
N GLN A 765 -29.58 21.51 17.38
CA GLN A 765 -28.32 22.22 17.19
C GLN A 765 -27.09 21.42 17.65
N ASN A 766 -27.25 20.55 18.65
CA ASN A 766 -26.20 19.75 19.28
C ASN A 766 -26.13 18.31 18.75
N MET A 767 -26.87 17.94 17.70
CA MET A 767 -26.83 16.59 17.12
C MET A 767 -26.15 16.62 15.77
N ALA A 768 -25.31 15.65 15.42
CA ALA A 768 -24.71 15.57 14.09
C ALA A 768 -24.50 14.13 13.63
N TYR A 769 -24.71 13.88 12.35
CA TYR A 769 -24.38 12.63 11.69
C TYR A 769 -22.89 12.53 11.41
N ILE A 770 -22.32 11.37 11.72
CA ILE A 770 -20.95 11.00 11.39
C ILE A 770 -20.95 9.61 10.76
N HIS A 771 -19.90 9.23 10.04
CA HIS A 771 -19.73 7.81 9.71
C HIS A 771 -19.63 7.01 11.01
N LYS A 772 -20.21 5.82 11.05
CA LYS A 772 -20.10 4.95 12.23
C LYS A 772 -18.66 4.69 12.67
N ARG A 773 -17.74 4.57 11.69
CA ARG A 773 -16.29 4.50 11.93
C ARG A 773 -15.70 5.76 12.57
N CYS A 774 -16.18 6.95 12.19
CA CYS A 774 -15.75 8.22 12.80
C CYS A 774 -16.25 8.36 14.25
N GLY A 775 -17.29 7.61 14.64
CA GLY A 775 -17.78 7.60 16.02
C GLY A 775 -16.79 7.03 17.02
N TYR A 776 -15.85 6.19 16.60
CA TYR A 776 -14.79 5.67 17.47
C TYR A 776 -13.78 6.75 17.85
N ASP A 777 -13.51 7.72 16.96
CA ASP A 777 -12.57 8.82 17.24
C ASP A 777 -13.23 9.91 18.11
N VAL A 778 -14.53 10.19 17.91
CA VAL A 778 -15.29 11.14 18.74
C VAL A 778 -15.38 10.68 20.21
N VAL A 779 -15.41 9.37 20.46
CA VAL A 779 -15.40 8.81 21.83
C VAL A 779 -14.00 8.79 22.45
N LYS A 780 -12.93 8.70 21.65
CA LYS A 780 -11.54 8.79 22.15
C LYS A 780 -11.12 10.23 22.47
N VAL A 781 -11.65 11.23 21.78
CA VAL A 781 -11.23 12.63 21.96
C VAL A 781 -11.88 13.31 23.18
N GLN A 782 -12.93 12.74 23.79
CA GLN A 782 -13.66 13.40 24.89
C GLN A 782 -14.02 12.51 26.10
N GLY A 783 -13.42 11.32 26.18
CA GLY A 783 -13.47 10.50 27.39
C GLY A 783 -12.38 10.93 28.37
N GLU A 784 -12.67 11.97 29.16
CA GLU A 784 -11.95 12.37 30.38
C GLU A 784 -10.44 12.59 30.26
N GLU A 785 -10.04 13.86 30.05
CA GLU A 785 -8.79 14.43 30.57
C GLU A 785 -8.78 14.49 32.12
N ASN A 786 -9.26 13.44 32.78
CA ASN A 786 -8.96 13.15 34.19
C ASN A 786 -8.40 11.73 34.31
N GLY A 787 -7.90 11.14 33.21
CA GLY A 787 -6.93 10.08 33.30
C GLY A 787 -5.68 10.68 33.89
N ILE A 788 -5.33 10.30 35.11
CA ILE A 788 -4.00 10.56 35.65
C ILE A 788 -3.03 10.02 34.59
N ASP A 789 -2.27 10.92 33.97
CA ASP A 789 -1.33 10.50 32.96
C ASP A 789 -0.28 9.64 33.66
N VAL A 790 -0.27 8.36 33.26
CA VAL A 790 0.60 7.34 33.82
C VAL A 790 2.06 7.75 33.64
N LEU A 791 2.37 8.54 32.60
CA LEU A 791 3.70 9.10 32.38
C LEU A 791 4.04 10.16 33.43
N THR A 792 3.11 11.04 33.81
CA THR A 792 3.31 12.00 34.92
C THR A 792 3.37 11.31 36.30
N LEU A 793 2.67 10.19 36.48
CA LEU A 793 2.85 9.32 37.67
C LEU A 793 4.20 8.61 37.69
N LEU A 794 4.82 8.40 36.53
CA LEU A 794 6.10 7.71 36.35
C LEU A 794 7.27 8.69 36.12
N GLU A 795 7.06 10.01 36.18
CA GLU A 795 8.10 11.05 36.01
C GLU A 795 9.21 11.02 37.09
N GLY A 796 9.11 10.12 38.08
CA GLY A 796 10.18 9.81 39.04
C GLY A 796 10.75 8.38 38.92
N ALA A 797 10.24 7.55 38.02
CA ALA A 797 10.80 6.22 37.75
C ALA A 797 11.97 6.40 36.77
N THR A 798 13.18 6.50 37.32
CA THR A 798 14.42 6.65 36.54
C THR A 798 14.51 5.59 35.46
N GLU A 799 14.77 6.03 34.22
CA GLU A 799 15.15 5.19 33.09
C GLU A 799 16.34 4.30 33.49
N PHE A 800 16.31 3.02 33.08
CA PHE A 800 17.52 2.21 33.07
C PHE A 800 18.46 2.78 32.00
N PRO A 801 19.73 3.07 32.32
CA PRO A 801 20.70 3.48 31.32
C PRO A 801 20.86 2.37 30.27
N GLN A 802 21.18 2.83 29.07
CA GLN A 802 21.29 2.09 27.82
C GLN A 802 22.17 0.84 27.88
N MET A 803 21.90 -0.05 26.92
CA MET A 803 22.48 -1.36 26.62
C MET A 803 24.01 -1.40 26.34
N GLU A 804 24.80 -0.45 26.85
CA GLU A 804 26.25 -0.30 26.56
C GLU A 804 27.19 -0.67 27.72
N ASP A 805 26.69 -1.11 28.90
CA ASP A 805 27.55 -1.60 29.99
C ASP A 805 28.01 -3.06 29.71
N PRO A 806 29.31 -3.33 29.46
CA PRO A 806 29.79 -4.68 29.18
C PRO A 806 29.62 -5.64 30.36
N TYR A 807 29.48 -5.14 31.59
CA TYR A 807 29.28 -5.95 32.80
C TYR A 807 27.80 -6.10 33.18
N TYR A 808 26.87 -5.64 32.32
CA TYR A 808 25.43 -5.76 32.55
C TYR A 808 24.97 -7.20 32.82
N PRO A 809 25.43 -8.24 32.09
CA PRO A 809 25.04 -9.62 32.38
C PRO A 809 25.43 -10.07 33.80
N LEU A 810 26.58 -9.63 34.29
CA LEU A 810 27.03 -9.91 35.66
C LEU A 810 26.18 -9.15 36.69
N ARG A 811 25.80 -7.90 36.38
CA ARG A 811 24.88 -7.12 37.22
C ARG A 811 23.52 -7.79 37.33
N GLU A 812 23.01 -8.30 36.22
CA GLU A 812 21.75 -9.03 36.14
C GLU A 812 21.81 -10.36 36.92
N PHE A 813 22.93 -11.07 36.85
CA PHE A 813 23.18 -12.24 37.69
C PHE A 813 23.03 -11.91 39.18
N PHE A 814 23.66 -10.84 39.69
CA PHE A 814 23.54 -10.45 41.10
C PHE A 814 22.15 -9.90 41.46
N ARG A 815 21.42 -9.32 40.50
CA ARG A 815 20.02 -8.88 40.67
C ARG A 815 19.10 -10.08 40.93
N LEU A 816 19.26 -11.15 40.16
CA LEU A 816 18.46 -12.38 40.25
C LEU A 816 18.97 -13.36 41.33
N CYS A 817 20.20 -13.20 41.79
CA CYS A 817 20.80 -14.08 42.80
C CYS A 817 20.11 -13.90 44.16
N SER A 818 19.48 -14.96 44.66
CA SER A 818 18.90 -15.01 46.01
C SER A 818 19.86 -15.61 47.05
N ARG A 819 21.04 -16.11 46.63
CA ARG A 819 22.03 -16.77 47.49
C ARG A 819 23.02 -15.75 48.07
N SER A 820 23.38 -15.91 49.34
CA SER A 820 24.42 -15.12 50.03
C SER A 820 24.99 -15.94 51.20
N PRO A 821 26.30 -16.26 51.23
CA PRO A 821 27.32 -15.86 50.26
C PRO A 821 27.21 -16.62 48.92
N VAL A 822 27.66 -16.00 47.84
CA VAL A 822 27.81 -16.62 46.52
C VAL A 822 29.29 -16.69 46.17
N THR A 823 29.76 -17.85 45.71
CA THR A 823 31.15 -18.04 45.30
C THR A 823 31.18 -18.22 43.79
N LEU A 824 31.98 -17.42 43.10
CA LEU A 824 32.23 -17.54 41.66
C LEU A 824 33.72 -17.76 41.42
N THR A 825 34.04 -18.63 40.48
CA THR A 825 35.37 -18.66 39.88
C THR A 825 35.50 -17.56 38.84
N PHE A 826 36.73 -17.23 38.44
CA PHE A 826 36.95 -16.25 37.38
C PHE A 826 36.32 -16.73 36.06
N SER A 827 36.42 -18.03 35.78
CA SER A 827 35.78 -18.63 34.59
C SER A 827 34.26 -18.49 34.61
N ASP A 828 33.62 -18.62 35.79
CA ASP A 828 32.16 -18.42 35.90
C ASP A 828 31.79 -16.96 35.59
N ILE A 829 32.62 -16.00 36.01
CA ILE A 829 32.39 -14.58 35.75
C ILE A 829 32.58 -14.25 34.26
N GLU A 830 33.61 -14.82 33.63
CA GLU A 830 33.83 -14.70 32.19
C GLU A 830 32.69 -15.29 31.37
N GLU A 831 32.15 -16.45 31.79
CA GLU A 831 31.00 -17.08 31.13
C GLU A 831 29.73 -16.22 31.28
N ILE A 832 29.51 -15.61 32.44
CA ILE A 832 28.36 -14.72 32.68
C ILE A 832 28.46 -13.46 31.81
N ILE A 833 29.63 -12.85 31.70
CA ILE A 833 29.84 -11.64 30.89
C ILE A 833 29.86 -11.97 29.39
N GLY A 834 30.31 -13.17 29.02
CA GLY A 834 30.49 -13.58 27.63
C GLY A 834 31.84 -13.17 27.03
N ASP A 835 32.80 -12.72 27.85
CA ASP A 835 34.15 -12.32 27.44
C ASP A 835 35.17 -12.61 28.57
N ARG A 836 36.47 -12.61 28.23
CA ARG A 836 37.55 -12.80 29.21
C ARG A 836 37.72 -11.58 30.11
N LEU A 837 38.05 -11.83 31.37
CA LEU A 837 38.43 -10.79 32.32
C LEU A 837 39.75 -10.16 31.87
N ASP A 838 39.91 -8.86 32.10
CA ASP A 838 41.16 -8.18 31.82
C ASP A 838 42.31 -8.85 32.58
N TRP A 839 43.52 -8.76 32.02
CA TRP A 839 44.70 -9.39 32.61
C TRP A 839 44.93 -8.92 34.06
N GLU A 840 44.62 -7.67 34.41
CA GLU A 840 44.76 -7.13 35.77
C GLU A 840 43.90 -7.87 36.79
N ALA A 841 42.74 -8.42 36.40
CA ALA A 841 41.89 -9.21 37.30
C ALA A 841 42.64 -10.40 37.90
N TYR A 842 43.58 -10.97 37.13
CA TYR A 842 44.36 -12.17 37.48
C TYR A 842 45.55 -11.88 38.40
N PHE A 843 46.06 -10.65 38.41
CA PHE A 843 47.32 -10.31 39.08
C PHE A 843 47.18 -9.21 40.12
N CYS A 844 46.08 -8.43 40.10
CA CYS A 844 45.90 -7.26 40.95
C CYS A 844 44.59 -7.36 41.76
N GLU A 845 44.69 -7.54 43.07
CA GLU A 845 43.50 -7.60 43.94
C GLU A 845 42.65 -6.32 43.85
N ALA A 846 43.31 -5.17 43.73
CA ALA A 846 42.62 -3.87 43.67
C ALA A 846 41.68 -3.70 42.46
N TRP A 847 41.87 -4.46 41.38
CA TRP A 847 40.96 -4.45 40.22
C TRP A 847 39.52 -4.85 40.61
N TRP A 848 39.38 -5.66 41.67
CA TRP A 848 38.10 -6.17 42.15
C TRP A 848 37.38 -5.23 43.14
N PHE A 849 37.98 -4.11 43.55
CA PHE A 849 37.39 -3.22 44.57
C PHE A 849 37.33 -1.78 44.09
N ASP A 850 36.23 -1.08 44.37
CA ASP A 850 35.89 0.25 43.84
C ASP A 850 36.69 1.43 44.45
N GLU A 851 37.76 1.15 45.20
CA GLU A 851 38.69 2.15 45.73
C GLU A 851 40.05 2.03 45.04
N ALA A 852 40.10 2.42 43.76
CA ALA A 852 41.36 2.72 43.09
C ALA A 852 41.31 4.11 42.44
N ALA A 853 40.94 5.12 43.22
CA ALA A 853 41.35 6.48 42.91
C ALA A 853 42.88 6.58 43.10
N GLY A 854 43.63 6.25 42.03
CA GLY A 854 45.07 6.41 41.95
C GLY A 854 45.90 5.38 42.73
N MET A 855 46.33 4.31 42.06
CA MET A 855 47.50 3.55 42.50
C MET A 855 48.78 4.40 42.30
N ASN A 856 49.08 5.26 43.27
CA ASN A 856 50.43 5.83 43.47
C ASN A 856 50.96 5.32 44.82
N SER A 857 51.19 4.00 44.91
CA SER A 857 51.96 3.45 46.03
C SER A 857 53.44 3.64 45.76
N ALA A 858 54.19 4.16 46.74
CA ALA A 858 55.64 4.35 46.64
C ALA A 858 56.41 3.04 46.36
N LEU A 859 55.83 1.88 46.69
CA LEU A 859 56.37 0.56 46.38
C LEU A 859 56.38 0.24 44.89
N TRP A 860 55.38 0.69 44.13
CA TRP A 860 55.28 0.45 42.69
C TRP A 860 56.39 1.15 41.88
N LYS A 861 56.88 2.30 42.35
CA LYS A 861 58.02 3.02 41.73
C LYS A 861 59.37 2.36 42.00
N LEU A 862 59.47 1.49 43.01
CA LEU A 862 60.71 0.82 43.39
C LEU A 862 60.90 -0.51 42.67
N GLU A 863 59.82 -1.24 42.34
CA GLU A 863 59.93 -2.56 41.70
C GLU A 863 59.92 -2.51 40.15
N PHE A 864 59.35 -1.48 39.51
CA PHE A 864 59.29 -1.39 38.04
C PHE A 864 59.63 0.04 37.53
N PRO A 865 60.92 0.38 37.34
CA PRO A 865 61.34 1.75 37.02
C PRO A 865 61.17 2.14 35.55
N PHE A 866 60.69 1.24 34.70
CA PHE A 866 60.37 1.53 33.30
C PHE A 866 58.95 1.03 33.04
N HIS A 867 58.07 1.94 32.62
CA HIS A 867 56.62 1.78 32.36
C HIS A 867 55.74 2.27 33.52
N ALA A 868 55.57 3.59 33.60
CA ALA A 868 54.40 4.19 34.24
C ALA A 868 53.17 3.87 33.38
N ILE A 869 52.60 2.66 33.52
CA ILE A 869 51.29 2.33 32.97
C ILE A 869 50.28 3.08 33.84
N THR A 870 49.82 4.22 33.34
CA THR A 870 48.63 4.85 33.88
C THR A 870 47.46 4.02 33.34
N PRO A 871 46.65 3.34 34.18
CA PRO A 871 45.50 2.62 33.65
C PRO A 871 44.60 3.64 32.92
N PRO A 872 44.05 3.30 31.75
CA PRO A 872 43.11 4.18 31.07
C PRO A 872 41.92 4.48 31.99
N GLU A 873 41.37 5.70 31.91
CA GLU A 873 40.10 6.00 32.58
C GLU A 873 39.06 4.98 32.11
N ARG A 874 38.63 4.10 33.01
CA ARG A 874 37.63 3.08 32.69
C ARG A 874 36.27 3.70 32.85
N GLU A 875 35.54 3.80 31.75
CA GLU A 875 34.16 4.27 31.72
C GLU A 875 33.22 3.34 32.53
N TYR A 876 33.56 2.05 32.63
CA TYR A 876 32.80 1.05 33.37
C TYR A 876 33.70 0.26 34.34
N CYS A 877 33.29 0.20 35.61
CA CYS A 877 33.93 -0.62 36.64
C CYS A 877 33.11 -1.89 36.90
N ILE A 878 33.74 -3.06 36.80
CA ILE A 878 33.07 -4.35 37.06
C ILE A 878 32.50 -4.46 38.48
N SER A 879 33.12 -3.79 39.45
CA SER A 879 32.67 -3.70 40.85
C SER A 879 31.24 -3.18 40.99
N ASN A 880 30.82 -2.29 40.10
CA ASN A 880 29.45 -1.77 40.08
C ASN A 880 28.41 -2.87 39.84
N ALA A 881 28.77 -3.97 39.15
CA ALA A 881 27.84 -5.07 38.87
C ALA A 881 27.27 -5.69 40.15
N TRP A 882 28.08 -5.90 41.18
CA TRP A 882 27.61 -6.46 42.45
C TRP A 882 27.30 -5.40 43.50
N ILE A 883 28.06 -4.29 43.55
CA ILE A 883 27.83 -3.22 44.53
C ILE A 883 26.45 -2.60 44.35
N SER A 884 26.05 -2.31 43.10
CA SER A 884 24.72 -1.75 42.80
C SER A 884 23.57 -2.66 43.23
N GLN A 885 23.81 -3.97 43.35
CA GLN A 885 22.81 -4.96 43.77
C GLN A 885 22.92 -5.33 45.27
N GLY A 886 23.70 -4.56 46.03
CA GLY A 886 23.86 -4.72 47.47
C GLY A 886 24.83 -5.82 47.90
N TYR A 887 25.69 -6.32 47.01
CA TYR A 887 26.71 -7.32 47.29
C TYR A 887 28.09 -6.68 47.47
N ARG A 888 28.93 -7.28 48.32
CA ARG A 888 30.35 -6.94 48.47
C ARG A 888 31.20 -8.20 48.47
N ILE A 889 32.46 -8.08 48.03
CA ILE A 889 33.42 -9.17 48.13
C ILE A 889 33.78 -9.38 49.61
N MET A 890 33.55 -10.59 50.09
CA MET A 890 33.92 -11.04 51.42
C MET A 890 35.31 -11.68 51.44
N ARG A 891 35.70 -12.36 50.35
CA ARG A 891 37.02 -12.98 50.21
C ARG A 891 37.39 -13.13 48.73
N LEU A 892 38.54 -12.60 48.34
CA LEU A 892 39.18 -12.80 47.03
C LEU A 892 40.38 -13.74 47.20
N ARG A 893 40.53 -14.73 46.32
CA ARG A 893 41.69 -15.62 46.26
C ARG A 893 42.20 -15.72 44.83
N LEU A 894 43.24 -14.95 44.50
CA LEU A 894 43.83 -14.93 43.16
C LEU A 894 44.47 -16.26 42.76
N ALA A 895 45.17 -16.93 43.70
CA ALA A 895 45.82 -18.23 43.45
C ALA A 895 44.82 -19.31 43.02
N ASP A 896 43.62 -19.30 43.62
CA ASP A 896 42.55 -20.26 43.34
C ASP A 896 41.55 -19.73 42.29
N ARG A 897 41.75 -18.50 41.78
CA ARG A 897 40.86 -17.77 40.87
C ARG A 897 39.40 -17.78 41.32
N ARG A 898 39.15 -17.47 42.60
CA ARG A 898 37.83 -17.51 43.24
C ARG A 898 37.52 -16.25 44.03
N VAL A 899 36.26 -15.82 43.94
CA VAL A 899 35.71 -14.67 44.65
C VAL A 899 34.45 -15.08 45.38
N VAL A 900 34.34 -14.70 46.66
CA VAL A 900 33.16 -14.92 47.48
C VAL A 900 32.50 -13.58 47.75
N PHE A 901 31.26 -13.42 47.30
CA PHE A 901 30.44 -12.23 47.51
C PHE A 901 29.41 -12.49 48.60
N ARG A 902 29.10 -11.46 49.38
CA ARG A 902 28.06 -11.48 50.40
C ARG A 902 27.15 -10.27 50.21
N ARG A 903 25.84 -10.51 50.25
CA ARG A 903 24.84 -9.44 50.29
C ARG A 903 24.93 -8.72 51.62
N VAL A 904 25.20 -7.42 51.56
CA VAL A 904 25.29 -6.51 52.70
C VAL A 904 24.12 -5.53 52.78
N ALA A 905 23.40 -5.32 51.67
CA ALA A 905 22.19 -4.51 51.62
C ALA A 905 21.07 -5.27 50.88
N ALA A 906 19.85 -5.25 51.43
CA ALA A 906 18.65 -5.82 50.83
C ALA A 906 17.73 -4.70 50.34
N GLY A 907 16.94 -4.95 49.29
CA GLY A 907 16.02 -3.95 48.73
C GLY A 907 16.66 -2.96 47.75
N VAL A 908 17.96 -3.10 47.45
CA VAL A 908 18.70 -2.24 46.49
C VAL A 908 18.31 -2.50 45.03
N SER A 909 17.56 -3.58 44.77
CA SER A 909 17.14 -4.03 43.44
C SER A 909 15.69 -3.63 43.08
N GLY A 910 15.09 -2.67 43.80
CA GLY A 910 13.70 -2.28 43.62
C GLY A 910 13.55 -0.91 42.95
N LEU A 911 12.67 -0.82 41.96
CA LEU A 911 12.09 0.45 41.52
C LEU A 911 11.38 1.10 42.71
N GLU A 912 11.72 2.35 43.05
CA GLU A 912 10.87 3.14 43.94
C GLU A 912 9.55 3.41 43.24
N ILE A 913 8.48 2.77 43.72
CA ILE A 913 7.13 3.01 43.25
C ILE A 913 6.62 4.28 43.98
N PRO A 914 6.25 5.35 43.25
CA PRO A 914 5.72 6.56 43.85
C PRO A 914 4.55 6.29 44.83
N LYS A 915 4.53 6.95 45.99
CA LYS A 915 3.50 6.77 47.03
C LYS A 915 2.06 6.92 46.53
N ALA A 916 1.85 7.68 45.46
CA ALA A 916 0.54 7.82 44.81
C ALA A 916 -0.03 6.50 44.27
N LEU A 917 0.82 5.54 43.87
CA LEU A 917 0.42 4.23 43.35
C LEU A 917 0.09 3.20 44.46
N THR A 918 0.49 3.45 45.71
CA THR A 918 0.23 2.55 46.85
C THR A 918 -0.90 3.04 47.75
N GLU A 919 -1.19 4.35 47.78
CA GLU A 919 -2.18 4.94 48.68
C GLU A 919 -3.55 5.18 48.02
N GLN A 920 -3.64 5.24 46.68
CA GLN A 920 -4.90 5.40 45.95
C GLN A 920 -5.30 4.14 45.20
N LYS A 921 -6.58 3.77 45.28
CA LYS A 921 -7.12 2.64 44.50
C LYS A 921 -7.17 3.06 43.03
N LEU A 922 -6.25 2.53 42.22
CA LEU A 922 -6.24 2.73 40.77
C LEU A 922 -7.60 2.35 40.15
N PRO A 923 -8.13 3.12 39.19
CA PRO A 923 -9.33 2.74 38.44
C PRO A 923 -9.14 1.38 37.78
N ASP A 924 -10.15 0.50 37.84
CA ASP A 924 -10.06 -0.89 37.35
C ASP A 924 -9.57 -1.00 35.89
N LYS A 925 -9.81 0.05 35.08
CA LYS A 925 -9.32 0.16 33.70
C LYS A 925 -7.81 0.39 33.61
N ALA A 926 -7.24 1.24 34.48
CA ALA A 926 -5.80 1.48 34.55
C ALA A 926 -5.07 0.25 35.09
N VAL A 927 -5.67 -0.48 36.03
CA VAL A 927 -5.15 -1.77 36.51
C VAL A 927 -5.13 -2.80 35.39
N TYR A 928 -6.20 -2.87 34.58
CA TYR A 928 -6.25 -3.76 33.43
C TYR A 928 -5.21 -3.41 32.36
N GLU A 929 -5.07 -2.13 32.00
CA GLU A 929 -4.10 -1.67 30.98
C GLU A 929 -2.65 -1.82 31.45
N ALA A 930 -2.34 -1.53 32.72
CA ALA A 930 -1.03 -1.78 33.29
C ALA A 930 -0.70 -3.28 33.31
N LYS A 931 -1.68 -4.12 33.67
CA LYS A 931 -1.50 -5.57 33.69
C LYS A 931 -1.25 -6.13 32.29
N ASP A 932 -2.04 -5.73 31.29
CA ASP A 932 -1.83 -6.12 29.88
C ASP A 932 -0.47 -5.63 29.36
N PHE A 933 -0.04 -4.43 29.76
CA PHE A 933 1.27 -3.86 29.38
C PHE A 933 2.45 -4.61 30.02
N PHE A 934 2.39 -4.92 31.32
CA PHE A 934 3.44 -5.70 31.98
C PHE A 934 3.44 -7.17 31.55
N ASP A 935 2.26 -7.78 31.34
CA ASP A 935 2.15 -9.13 30.78
C ASP A 935 2.75 -9.18 29.37
N TYR A 936 2.58 -8.11 28.57
CA TYR A 936 3.22 -7.95 27.27
C TYR A 936 4.75 -7.80 27.39
N LEU A 937 5.25 -6.98 28.31
CA LEU A 937 6.70 -6.80 28.53
C LEU A 937 7.36 -8.10 28.99
N ILE A 938 6.78 -8.79 29.98
CA ILE A 938 7.25 -10.09 30.47
C ILE A 938 7.29 -11.10 29.33
N LYS A 939 6.24 -11.15 28.50
CA LYS A 939 6.16 -12.10 27.38
C LYS A 939 7.09 -11.75 26.21
N LYS A 940 7.36 -10.46 25.98
CA LYS A 940 8.21 -9.99 24.88
C LYS A 940 9.70 -10.05 25.20
N TYR A 941 10.06 -9.76 26.45
CA TYR A 941 11.45 -9.70 26.91
C TYR A 941 11.86 -10.91 27.76
N ALA A 942 10.96 -11.88 27.95
CA ALA A 942 11.19 -13.12 28.72
C ALA A 942 11.72 -12.88 30.15
N LEU A 943 11.18 -11.85 30.82
CA LEU A 943 11.53 -11.44 32.20
C LEU A 943 10.98 -12.38 33.28
#